data_AF-A0A370HK38-F1
#
_entry.id   AF-A0A370HK38-F1
#
_cell.length_a   1.000
_cell.length_b   1.000
_cell.length_c   1.000
_cell.angle_alpha   90.00
_cell.angle_beta   90.00
_cell.angle_gamma   90.00
#
_symmetry.space_group_name_H-M   'P 1'
#
loop_
_entity.id
_entity.type
_entity.pdbx_description
1 polymer ?
#
loop_
_entity_poly.entity_id
_entity_poly.type
_entity_poly.pdbx_seq_one_letter_code
_entity_poly.pdbx_strand_id
1 'polypeptide(L)'
;MAWEPQLLALGYEFVYFDGLSRFYVSTSHPELKASFGIGPNVFDGFELGETSPFAASLRLRLDHAKDEITRLNQQVAGMEERARFALSQEKTLNRRVAVLEQQLAEICNSYAWAVAAPLRSVERAAVSSLHHARAWTSLKPGSRLRRLARTVVVGLIQQVLKRPSLSALAKRSAARFPHINNRLRLMAYHQRAMSFMSQKRVPEDGLLDLSTEPLSVRLVYQRLMRARSNLDQSHPSTRTSNRDKPRLAYVSPLPPEQSGIADYSAELLPELVRHYAIDVIIAQKELSDPWIKANCTVRDLVWFERHAHSYDRIVYQFGNSLFHDHMFRLLDRYPGVVVLHDYYLGGLIAHLELYGGVSGFWASALYHSHGYQVLRDRFDPAKELEVVNNCPVNLSLLQRAQGVIVHSSYSRQLAEGHYGKSITRDWMIVPFPRRLPEAIDREAARKALGFGSTDFVICSFGILGETKLNLHLLEAWLKTPMAGEGNCHLIFVGQDSQNDLYCEQLRRAINASPAKSRVRITGFVPLETYRQYLQAADIAVQLRAHSRGETSAAVFDCLAYGVPTIVNANGSMVELPGGSVHMLPDELSVEDLAHAITTLRNEPGSRQTLSDEARRVAGQHSPHQVALRYRDAIETISRRAPATTDVRALAEHASLVAAPPDDERWLEIARKLARENPLQTGGIRQLLVDVSILARADFKTGIQRVVRSQLLALLNNPPVGFRVEPVWFGETNGHWHYRYARRYTLRLLGLPEDVLEDDPVDVADGDVFYMPDFWTDGVIRAAEVGLYADWRARGVRVTFMVYDVLPLTWPQFFPDRFSDIHAQWLLKVADNADRLICISHAVADETSRWLQAKRPEVLEKLEIVALHLGADIAASAPTMGMPADAHSVLEQLNLRPSFLMVGTVEPRKGHLQTLAAFDYLWQAGLDINLVIVGAEGWKSEPPEQRRTIPTIVQRLRHHPELGKRLFWLEGISDEYLEKVYADCVCLIAASEDEGFGLPLIEAARHGIPILARDIPVFREVAGAYASYFGSQDSEALAKVVTNWLELYAKGEHPKSDAMPWLTWAENVKRLKAILLDGSESRIGTHGKFVPAQAAGDGIRRSA
;
A
#
# COMPACT_ATOMS: atom_id res chain seq x y z
N MET A 1 -5.76 -31.42 -44.84
CA MET A 1 -7.22 -31.31 -45.07
C MET A 1 -7.47 -31.69 -46.51
N ALA A 2 -7.93 -32.92 -46.78
CA ALA A 2 -8.08 -33.43 -48.14
C ALA A 2 -9.47 -33.19 -48.75
N TRP A 3 -10.47 -32.82 -47.93
CA TRP A 3 -11.87 -32.68 -48.34
C TRP A 3 -12.28 -31.25 -48.68
N GLU A 4 -11.54 -30.24 -48.21
CA GLU A 4 -11.89 -28.82 -48.38
C GLU A 4 -11.88 -28.37 -49.86
N PRO A 5 -10.91 -28.75 -50.72
CA PRO A 5 -10.96 -28.40 -52.14
C PRO A 5 -12.18 -28.99 -52.87
N GLN A 6 -12.68 -30.15 -52.44
CA GLN A 6 -13.88 -30.76 -53.02
C GLN A 6 -15.14 -29.98 -52.63
N LEU A 7 -15.19 -29.45 -51.41
CA LEU A 7 -16.28 -28.61 -50.93
C LEU A 7 -16.30 -27.25 -51.67
N LEU A 8 -15.12 -26.63 -51.86
CA LEU A 8 -15.00 -25.39 -52.61
C LEU A 8 -15.38 -25.56 -54.08
N ALA A 9 -15.01 -26.70 -54.69
CA ALA A 9 -15.40 -27.04 -56.06
C ALA A 9 -16.92 -27.24 -56.24
N LEU A 10 -17.65 -27.56 -55.17
CA LEU A 10 -19.11 -27.66 -55.15
C LEU A 10 -19.82 -26.32 -54.89
N GLY A 11 -19.09 -25.20 -54.96
CA GLY A 11 -19.66 -23.86 -54.81
C GLY A 11 -19.93 -23.47 -53.36
N TYR A 12 -19.00 -23.81 -52.46
CA TYR A 12 -19.00 -23.31 -51.07
C TYR A 12 -17.77 -22.44 -50.83
N GLU A 13 -17.89 -21.47 -49.94
CA GLU A 13 -16.83 -20.51 -49.61
C GLU A 13 -16.62 -20.49 -48.10
N PHE A 14 -15.35 -20.47 -47.70
CA PHE A 14 -14.98 -20.42 -46.29
C PHE A 14 -15.36 -19.07 -45.67
N VAL A 15 -16.00 -19.08 -44.49
CA VAL A 15 -16.50 -17.86 -43.85
C VAL A 15 -16.00 -17.63 -42.43
N TYR A 16 -15.66 -18.68 -41.65
CA TYR A 16 -15.23 -18.51 -40.26
C TYR A 16 -14.50 -19.76 -39.70
N PHE A 17 -13.55 -19.55 -38.79
CA PHE A 17 -12.88 -20.60 -38.00
C PHE A 17 -12.82 -20.18 -36.54
N ASP A 18 -13.39 -20.98 -35.66
CA ASP A 18 -13.52 -20.71 -34.22
C ASP A 18 -12.35 -21.26 -33.38
N GLY A 19 -11.32 -21.82 -34.04
CA GLY A 19 -10.20 -22.52 -33.39
C GLY A 19 -10.39 -24.04 -33.28
N LEU A 20 -11.60 -24.57 -33.48
CA LEU A 20 -11.92 -26.00 -33.43
C LEU A 20 -12.53 -26.52 -34.74
N SER A 21 -13.45 -25.76 -35.35
CA SER A 21 -14.26 -26.11 -36.53
C SER A 21 -14.22 -25.01 -37.61
N ARG A 22 -14.17 -25.42 -38.89
CA ARG A 22 -14.20 -24.52 -40.06
C ARG A 22 -15.60 -24.50 -40.68
N PHE A 23 -16.13 -23.30 -40.95
CA PHE A 23 -17.47 -23.10 -41.47
C PHE A 23 -17.42 -22.54 -42.90
N TYR A 24 -18.32 -23.05 -43.77
CA TYR A 24 -18.42 -22.67 -45.18
C TYR A 24 -19.88 -22.40 -45.55
N VAL A 25 -20.11 -21.45 -46.45
CA VAL A 25 -21.44 -21.06 -46.94
C VAL A 25 -21.47 -21.25 -48.45
N SER A 26 -22.57 -21.79 -48.99
CA SER A 26 -22.69 -21.94 -50.44
C SER A 26 -22.67 -20.57 -51.11
N THR A 27 -21.97 -20.45 -52.23
CA THR A 27 -21.95 -19.23 -53.06
C THR A 27 -23.34 -18.89 -53.62
N SER A 28 -24.27 -19.84 -53.61
CA SER A 28 -25.69 -19.65 -53.94
C SER A 28 -26.48 -18.85 -52.89
N HIS A 29 -25.94 -18.71 -51.67
CA HIS A 29 -26.59 -18.04 -50.52
C HIS A 29 -25.64 -17.01 -49.85
N PRO A 30 -25.21 -15.96 -50.58
CA PRO A 30 -24.23 -14.99 -50.07
C PRO A 30 -24.75 -14.17 -48.89
N GLU A 31 -26.08 -14.04 -48.73
CA GLU A 31 -26.73 -13.33 -47.63
C GLU A 31 -26.39 -13.92 -46.25
N LEU A 32 -26.10 -15.22 -46.19
CA LEU A 32 -25.82 -15.91 -44.92
C LEU A 32 -24.42 -15.60 -44.37
N LYS A 33 -23.51 -15.05 -45.17
CA LYS A 33 -22.15 -14.70 -44.73
C LYS A 33 -22.15 -13.70 -43.57
N ALA A 34 -23.07 -12.73 -43.60
CA ALA A 34 -23.17 -11.70 -42.57
C ALA A 34 -23.49 -12.28 -41.17
N SER A 35 -24.18 -13.42 -41.11
CA SER A 35 -24.54 -14.09 -39.86
C SER A 35 -23.33 -14.68 -39.12
N PHE A 36 -22.21 -14.86 -39.81
CA PHE A 36 -20.93 -15.31 -39.22
C PHE A 36 -20.00 -14.14 -38.87
N GLY A 37 -20.45 -12.88 -39.04
CA GLY A 37 -19.69 -11.70 -38.60
C GLY A 37 -19.54 -11.60 -37.08
N ILE A 38 -20.40 -12.29 -36.33
CA ILE A 38 -20.27 -12.55 -34.90
C ILE A 38 -20.16 -14.07 -34.78
N GLY A 39 -19.04 -14.58 -34.27
CA GLY A 39 -18.78 -16.03 -34.26
C GLY A 39 -19.92 -16.82 -33.59
N PRO A 40 -20.31 -18.00 -34.12
CA PRO A 40 -21.40 -18.79 -33.57
C PRO A 40 -21.11 -19.20 -32.13
N ASN A 41 -22.15 -19.21 -31.32
CA ASN A 41 -22.12 -19.35 -29.88
C ASN A 41 -23.01 -20.54 -29.48
N VAL A 42 -22.70 -21.21 -28.37
CA VAL A 42 -23.48 -22.31 -27.76
C VAL A 42 -24.99 -22.04 -27.57
N PHE A 43 -25.50 -20.83 -27.84
CA PHE A 43 -26.92 -20.48 -27.84
C PHE A 43 -27.63 -20.58 -29.20
N ASP A 44 -26.97 -21.03 -30.27
CA ASP A 44 -27.55 -21.12 -31.63
C ASP A 44 -28.48 -22.33 -31.86
N GLY A 45 -29.24 -22.74 -30.83
CA GLY A 45 -30.40 -23.63 -31.00
C GLY A 45 -30.11 -25.12 -31.22
N PHE A 46 -29.06 -25.65 -30.57
CA PHE A 46 -28.76 -27.09 -30.63
C PHE A 46 -29.85 -27.93 -29.92
N GLU A 47 -30.54 -28.82 -30.64
CA GLU A 47 -31.49 -29.77 -30.04
C GLU A 47 -30.80 -31.08 -29.65
N LEU A 48 -30.86 -31.42 -28.37
CA LEU A 48 -30.31 -32.64 -27.80
C LEU A 48 -31.36 -33.75 -27.84
N GLY A 49 -31.01 -34.88 -28.47
CA GLY A 49 -31.87 -36.07 -28.49
C GLY A 49 -32.22 -36.58 -27.08
N GLU A 50 -33.46 -37.05 -26.90
CA GLU A 50 -34.02 -37.40 -25.59
C GLU A 50 -33.29 -38.52 -24.83
N THR A 51 -32.45 -39.29 -25.51
CA THR A 51 -31.64 -40.36 -24.93
C THR A 51 -30.26 -39.89 -24.45
N SER A 52 -29.94 -38.60 -24.61
CA SER A 52 -28.67 -38.02 -24.18
C SER A 52 -28.53 -38.04 -22.65
N PRO A 53 -27.40 -38.54 -22.09
CA PRO A 53 -27.09 -38.45 -20.67
C PRO A 53 -27.12 -37.00 -20.13
N PHE A 54 -26.83 -36.03 -21.01
CA PHE A 54 -26.89 -34.62 -20.68
C PHE A 54 -28.34 -34.11 -20.54
N ALA A 55 -29.26 -34.58 -21.39
CA ALA A 55 -30.70 -34.29 -21.27
C ALA A 55 -31.31 -34.91 -20.01
N ALA A 56 -30.88 -36.11 -19.61
CA ALA A 56 -31.26 -36.71 -18.32
C ALA A 56 -30.76 -35.88 -17.12
N SER A 57 -29.53 -35.35 -17.18
CA SER A 57 -29.00 -34.47 -16.14
C SER A 57 -29.73 -33.12 -16.09
N LEU A 58 -30.15 -32.58 -17.24
CA LEU A 58 -30.92 -31.35 -17.35
C LEU A 58 -32.35 -31.53 -16.85
N ARG A 59 -33.00 -32.68 -17.10
CA ARG A 59 -34.31 -33.01 -16.51
C ARG A 59 -34.23 -33.07 -14.99
N LEU A 60 -33.21 -33.73 -14.44
CA LEU A 60 -32.97 -33.76 -12.98
C LEU A 60 -32.75 -32.37 -12.38
N ARG A 61 -32.00 -31.50 -13.07
CA ARG A 61 -31.80 -30.10 -12.65
C ARG A 61 -33.04 -29.25 -12.81
N LEU A 62 -33.85 -29.49 -13.84
CA LEU A 62 -35.11 -28.79 -14.10
C LEU A 62 -36.16 -29.17 -13.06
N ASP A 63 -36.24 -30.45 -12.67
CA ASP A 63 -37.15 -30.92 -11.63
C ASP A 63 -36.74 -30.37 -10.26
N HIS A 64 -35.44 -30.34 -9.96
CA HIS A 64 -34.92 -29.66 -8.76
C HIS A 64 -35.23 -28.15 -8.76
N ALA A 65 -35.09 -27.47 -9.90
CA ALA A 65 -35.42 -26.06 -10.03
C ALA A 65 -36.93 -25.79 -9.91
N LYS A 66 -37.79 -26.70 -10.38
CA LYS A 66 -39.25 -26.62 -10.21
C LYS A 66 -39.66 -26.81 -8.75
N ASP A 67 -39.03 -27.73 -8.03
CA ASP A 67 -39.25 -27.92 -6.60
C ASP A 67 -38.80 -26.68 -5.81
N GLU A 68 -37.69 -26.08 -6.21
CA GLU A 68 -37.16 -24.87 -5.60
C GLU A 68 -38.04 -23.63 -5.89
N ILE A 69 -38.56 -23.48 -7.11
CA ILE A 69 -39.53 -22.44 -7.46
C ILE A 69 -40.84 -22.64 -6.68
N THR A 70 -41.31 -23.88 -6.52
CA THR A 70 -42.52 -24.17 -5.74
C THR A 70 -42.33 -23.81 -4.26
N ARG A 71 -41.14 -24.13 -3.71
CA ARG A 71 -40.76 -23.75 -2.34
C ARG A 71 -40.64 -22.24 -2.16
N LEU A 72 -40.06 -21.54 -3.14
CA LEU A 72 -39.93 -20.09 -3.14
C LEU A 72 -41.29 -19.41 -3.28
N ASN A 73 -42.19 -19.91 -4.13
CA ASN A 73 -43.54 -19.40 -4.27
C ASN A 73 -44.37 -19.57 -2.98
N GLN A 74 -44.20 -20.69 -2.27
CA GLN A 74 -44.79 -20.86 -0.93
C GLN A 74 -44.21 -19.87 0.09
N GLN A 75 -42.91 -19.55 0.00
CA GLN A 75 -42.29 -18.53 0.84
C GLN A 75 -42.77 -17.11 0.51
N VAL A 76 -42.94 -16.77 -0.77
CA VAL A 76 -43.47 -15.48 -1.23
C VAL A 76 -44.92 -15.30 -0.79
N ALA A 77 -45.78 -16.32 -0.95
CA ALA A 77 -47.16 -16.28 -0.45
C ALA A 77 -47.22 -16.02 1.07
N GLY A 78 -46.34 -16.67 1.84
CA GLY A 78 -46.20 -16.42 3.28
C GLY A 78 -45.60 -15.05 3.62
N MET A 79 -44.91 -14.39 2.69
CA MET A 79 -44.41 -13.02 2.85
C MET A 79 -45.47 -11.98 2.49
N GLU A 80 -46.32 -12.23 1.49
CA GLU A 80 -47.45 -11.37 1.11
C GLU A 80 -48.53 -11.31 2.20
N GLU A 81 -48.77 -12.43 2.89
CA GLU A 81 -49.69 -12.48 4.03
C GLU A 81 -49.13 -11.67 5.23
N ARG A 82 -47.83 -11.77 5.48
CA ARG A 82 -47.12 -10.94 6.48
C ARG A 82 -47.08 -9.46 6.11
N ALA A 83 -46.97 -9.14 4.83
CA ALA A 83 -47.02 -7.76 4.33
C ALA A 83 -48.42 -7.15 4.46
N ARG A 84 -49.49 -7.91 4.18
CA ARG A 84 -50.88 -7.48 4.44
C ARG A 84 -51.15 -7.24 5.92
N PHE A 85 -50.62 -8.10 6.79
CA PHE A 85 -50.70 -7.91 8.24
C PHE A 85 -49.95 -6.63 8.68
N ALA A 86 -48.75 -6.39 8.14
CA ALA A 86 -47.97 -5.17 8.42
C ALA A 86 -48.67 -3.89 7.93
N LEU A 87 -49.29 -3.90 6.75
CA LEU A 87 -50.05 -2.77 6.21
C LEU A 87 -51.30 -2.42 7.06
N SER A 88 -51.92 -3.44 7.68
CA SER A 88 -53.03 -3.23 8.62
C SER A 88 -52.57 -2.59 9.95
N GLN A 89 -51.35 -2.95 10.41
CA GLN A 89 -50.75 -2.32 11.58
C GLN A 89 -50.33 -0.87 11.30
N GLU A 90 -49.83 -0.59 10.10
CA GLU A 90 -49.47 0.77 9.67
C GLU A 90 -50.68 1.72 9.66
N LYS A 91 -51.84 1.29 9.14
CA LYS A 91 -53.09 2.09 9.23
C LYS A 91 -53.51 2.36 10.67
N THR A 92 -53.27 1.42 11.57
CA THR A 92 -53.59 1.56 13.00
C THR A 92 -52.60 2.48 13.72
N LEU A 93 -51.32 2.43 13.33
CA LEU A 93 -50.28 3.35 13.82
C LEU A 93 -50.48 4.78 13.32
N ASN A 94 -50.85 4.98 12.05
CA ASN A 94 -51.09 6.32 11.50
C ASN A 94 -52.29 7.03 12.15
N ARG A 95 -53.33 6.28 12.55
CA ARG A 95 -54.42 6.84 13.38
C ARG A 95 -53.94 7.27 14.77
N ARG A 96 -53.00 6.53 15.37
CA ARG A 96 -52.38 6.88 16.66
C ARG A 96 -51.45 8.08 16.55
N VAL A 97 -50.71 8.21 15.45
CA VAL A 97 -49.83 9.36 15.19
C VAL A 97 -50.66 10.63 15.04
N ALA A 98 -51.77 10.61 14.30
CA ALA A 98 -52.64 11.77 14.16
C ALA A 98 -53.25 12.25 15.51
N VAL A 99 -53.61 11.31 16.40
CA VAL A 99 -54.09 11.65 17.76
C VAL A 99 -52.97 12.25 18.62
N LEU A 100 -51.75 11.73 18.49
CA LEU A 100 -50.58 12.25 19.22
C LEU A 100 -50.13 13.62 18.71
N GLU A 101 -50.27 13.90 17.40
CA GLU A 101 -50.00 15.21 16.80
C GLU A 101 -50.98 16.27 17.30
N GLN A 102 -52.25 15.90 17.46
CA GLN A 102 -53.27 16.79 18.03
C GLN A 102 -52.98 17.11 19.50
N GLN A 103 -52.56 16.11 20.29
CA GLN A 103 -52.12 16.31 21.68
C GLN A 103 -50.84 17.14 21.78
N LEU A 104 -49.92 16.99 20.83
CA LEU A 104 -48.68 17.78 20.77
C LEU A 104 -48.96 19.26 20.47
N ALA A 105 -49.91 19.54 19.58
CA ALA A 105 -50.34 20.90 19.26
C ALA A 105 -50.99 21.61 20.46
N GLU A 106 -51.75 20.88 21.28
CA GLU A 106 -52.32 21.40 22.54
C GLU A 106 -51.24 21.69 23.58
N ILE A 107 -50.21 20.84 23.69
CA ILE A 107 -49.08 21.03 24.60
C ILE A 107 -48.25 22.26 24.19
N CYS A 108 -48.01 22.45 22.89
CA CYS A 108 -47.27 23.59 22.35
C CYS A 108 -47.96 24.95 22.55
N ASN A 109 -49.28 24.97 22.72
CA ASN A 109 -50.05 26.20 22.99
C ASN A 109 -50.17 26.55 24.48
N SER A 110 -49.62 25.73 25.38
CA SER A 110 -49.63 26.01 26.81
C SER A 110 -48.48 26.95 27.19
N TYR A 111 -48.76 27.91 28.08
CA TYR A 111 -47.88 29.01 28.54
C TYR A 111 -46.56 28.56 29.25
N ALA A 112 -46.21 27.27 29.20
CA ALA A 112 -44.99 26.68 29.74
C ALA A 112 -43.84 26.56 28.72
N TRP A 113 -43.95 27.18 27.54
CA TRP A 113 -42.91 27.17 26.49
C TRP A 113 -41.70 28.09 26.78
N ALA A 114 -41.76 28.95 27.80
CA ALA A 114 -40.70 29.93 28.09
C ALA A 114 -39.45 29.38 28.84
N VAL A 115 -39.37 28.08 29.16
CA VAL A 115 -38.30 27.54 30.06
C VAL A 115 -37.33 26.57 29.41
N ALA A 116 -37.48 26.18 28.14
CA ALA A 116 -36.58 25.20 27.51
C ALA A 116 -35.54 25.79 26.54
N ALA A 117 -34.59 26.57 27.07
CA ALA A 117 -33.38 27.01 26.38
C ALA A 117 -32.36 25.92 25.89
N PRO A 118 -32.42 24.61 26.21
CA PRO A 118 -31.37 23.68 25.76
C PRO A 118 -31.51 23.07 24.36
N LEU A 119 -32.55 23.35 23.57
CA LEU A 119 -32.83 22.62 22.32
C LEU A 119 -32.26 23.24 21.03
N ARG A 120 -31.18 24.04 21.10
CA ARG A 120 -30.46 24.54 19.90
C ARG A 120 -29.39 23.58 19.35
N SER A 121 -29.34 22.34 19.82
CA SER A 121 -28.42 21.30 19.36
C SER A 121 -29.02 20.37 18.29
N VAL A 122 -30.35 20.31 18.18
CA VAL A 122 -31.04 19.43 17.22
C VAL A 122 -31.06 20.04 15.81
N GLU A 123 -31.10 21.37 15.70
CA GLU A 123 -31.11 22.09 14.42
C GLU A 123 -29.79 21.94 13.64
N ARG A 124 -28.64 21.88 14.33
CA ARG A 124 -27.33 21.66 13.71
C ARG A 124 -27.12 20.25 13.15
N ALA A 125 -27.82 19.24 13.70
CA ALA A 125 -27.74 17.86 13.21
C ALA A 125 -28.59 17.62 11.94
N ALA A 126 -29.66 18.39 11.75
CA ALA A 126 -30.53 18.28 10.58
C ALA A 126 -29.85 18.84 9.30
N VAL A 127 -29.08 19.92 9.41
CA VAL A 127 -28.39 20.55 8.26
C VAL A 127 -27.19 19.72 7.77
N SER A 128 -26.50 19.01 8.66
CA SER A 128 -25.39 18.10 8.30
C SER A 128 -25.85 16.90 7.46
N SER A 129 -27.10 16.46 7.63
CA SER A 129 -27.64 15.28 6.94
C SER A 129 -28.11 15.59 5.50
N LEU A 130 -28.34 16.86 5.18
CA LEU A 130 -28.77 17.32 3.85
C LEU A 130 -27.59 17.55 2.90
N HIS A 131 -26.37 17.79 3.41
CA HIS A 131 -25.17 17.95 2.57
C HIS A 131 -24.66 16.64 1.95
N HIS A 132 -24.98 15.48 2.53
CA HIS A 132 -24.60 14.17 1.99
C HIS A 132 -25.52 13.67 0.86
N ALA A 133 -26.61 14.39 0.57
CA ALA A 133 -27.55 14.01 -0.48
C ALA A 133 -27.17 14.53 -1.89
N ARG A 134 -26.10 15.33 -2.04
CA ARG A 134 -25.64 15.83 -3.36
C ARG A 134 -24.64 14.93 -4.10
N ALA A 135 -24.16 13.86 -3.46
CA ALA A 135 -23.31 12.84 -4.10
C ALA A 135 -24.11 11.67 -4.71
N TRP A 136 -25.39 11.89 -5.06
CA TRP A 136 -26.36 10.83 -5.34
C TRP A 136 -26.50 10.46 -6.82
N THR A 137 -25.81 11.16 -7.73
CA THR A 137 -26.00 11.02 -9.19
C THR A 137 -24.99 10.13 -9.93
N SER A 138 -23.96 9.54 -9.28
CA SER A 138 -22.86 8.85 -9.99
C SER A 138 -22.71 7.33 -9.75
N LEU A 139 -23.69 6.59 -9.21
CA LEU A 139 -23.51 5.14 -8.90
C LEU A 139 -24.63 4.21 -9.39
N LYS A 140 -24.24 3.01 -9.88
CA LYS A 140 -25.13 1.96 -10.43
C LYS A 140 -26.16 1.40 -9.42
N PRO A 141 -27.31 0.86 -9.86
CA PRO A 141 -28.51 0.67 -9.03
C PRO A 141 -28.44 -0.40 -7.91
N GLY A 142 -27.59 -1.42 -8.03
CA GLY A 142 -27.64 -2.63 -7.19
C GLY A 142 -27.08 -2.52 -5.75
N SER A 143 -26.33 -1.47 -5.42
CA SER A 143 -25.67 -1.33 -4.10
C SER A 143 -26.45 -0.51 -3.07
N ARG A 144 -27.60 0.07 -3.48
CA ARG A 144 -28.34 1.09 -2.71
C ARG A 144 -29.17 0.52 -1.54
N LEU A 145 -29.72 -0.69 -1.67
CA LEU A 145 -30.60 -1.31 -0.67
C LEU A 145 -29.84 -2.00 0.49
N ARG A 146 -28.67 -2.60 0.22
CA ARG A 146 -27.88 -3.30 1.26
C ARG A 146 -27.23 -2.35 2.27
N ARG A 147 -26.81 -1.15 1.86
CA ARG A 147 -26.27 -0.15 2.81
C ARG A 147 -27.38 0.48 3.66
N LEU A 148 -28.54 0.79 3.08
CA LEU A 148 -29.66 1.39 3.82
C LEU A 148 -30.22 0.45 4.90
N ALA A 149 -30.44 -0.83 4.56
CA ALA A 149 -30.90 -1.84 5.52
C ALA A 149 -29.91 -2.02 6.68
N ARG A 150 -28.60 -1.95 6.41
CA ARG A 150 -27.55 -2.12 7.42
C ARG A 150 -27.46 -0.90 8.35
N THR A 151 -27.57 0.32 7.82
CA THR A 151 -27.54 1.57 8.62
C THR A 151 -28.80 1.73 9.47
N VAL A 152 -29.98 1.40 8.93
CA VAL A 152 -31.25 1.52 9.66
C VAL A 152 -31.38 0.46 10.75
N VAL A 153 -30.97 -0.80 10.49
CA VAL A 153 -30.99 -1.88 11.50
C VAL A 153 -30.00 -1.61 12.63
N VAL A 154 -28.79 -1.11 12.31
CA VAL A 154 -27.79 -0.72 13.33
C VAL A 154 -28.29 0.46 14.16
N GLY A 155 -28.91 1.46 13.54
CA GLY A 155 -29.51 2.61 14.23
C GLY A 155 -30.66 2.23 15.16
N LEU A 156 -31.55 1.32 14.74
CA LEU A 156 -32.66 0.82 15.55
C LEU A 156 -32.18 -0.01 16.76
N ILE A 157 -31.21 -0.91 16.55
CA ILE A 157 -30.63 -1.72 17.63
C ILE A 157 -29.89 -0.83 18.64
N GLN A 158 -29.20 0.22 18.19
CA GLN A 158 -28.56 1.20 19.06
C GLN A 158 -29.56 2.00 19.90
N GLN A 159 -30.76 2.31 19.37
CA GLN A 159 -31.82 2.96 20.14
C GLN A 159 -32.47 2.02 21.17
N VAL A 160 -32.67 0.74 20.83
CA VAL A 160 -33.21 -0.28 21.74
C VAL A 160 -32.25 -0.54 22.93
N LEU A 161 -30.94 -0.50 22.69
CA LEU A 161 -29.92 -0.68 23.75
C LEU A 161 -29.77 0.53 24.68
N LYS A 162 -30.21 1.73 24.27
CA LYS A 162 -30.23 2.96 25.10
C LYS A 162 -31.40 3.03 26.09
N ARG A 163 -32.40 2.14 25.98
CA ARG A 163 -33.57 2.09 26.88
C ARG A 163 -33.45 0.90 27.84
N PRO A 164 -33.31 1.14 29.17
CA PRO A 164 -33.03 0.08 30.14
C PRO A 164 -34.05 -1.08 30.14
N SER A 165 -35.34 -0.76 30.01
CA SER A 165 -36.45 -1.73 30.03
C SER A 165 -36.50 -2.66 28.81
N LEU A 166 -36.08 -2.19 27.63
CA LEU A 166 -36.01 -2.98 26.40
C LEU A 166 -34.72 -3.80 26.30
N SER A 167 -33.61 -3.30 26.86
CA SER A 167 -32.33 -4.02 26.91
C SER A 167 -32.42 -5.31 27.72
N ALA A 168 -33.24 -5.33 28.78
CA ALA A 168 -33.45 -6.50 29.63
C ALA A 168 -34.24 -7.61 28.91
N LEU A 169 -35.21 -7.22 28.08
CA LEU A 169 -36.00 -8.15 27.27
C LEU A 169 -35.17 -8.75 26.12
N ALA A 170 -34.37 -7.91 25.43
CA ALA A 170 -33.47 -8.36 24.36
C ALA A 170 -32.36 -9.30 24.88
N LYS A 171 -31.81 -9.03 26.08
CA LYS A 171 -30.82 -9.91 26.75
C LYS A 171 -31.42 -11.25 27.18
N ARG A 172 -32.68 -11.27 27.65
CA ARG A 172 -33.38 -12.52 28.02
C ARG A 172 -33.68 -13.40 26.80
N SER A 173 -34.05 -12.80 25.67
CA SER A 173 -34.31 -13.55 24.43
C SER A 173 -33.03 -14.01 23.73
N ALA A 174 -31.94 -13.23 23.79
CA ALA A 174 -30.65 -13.59 23.20
C ALA A 174 -29.88 -14.68 23.95
N ALA A 175 -30.17 -14.92 25.23
CA ALA A 175 -29.58 -16.00 26.02
C ALA A 175 -29.91 -17.41 25.49
N ARG A 176 -30.96 -17.54 24.65
CA ARG A 176 -31.33 -18.80 23.98
C ARG A 176 -30.57 -19.06 22.66
N PHE A 177 -29.78 -18.10 22.16
CA PHE A 177 -29.06 -18.21 20.89
C PHE A 177 -27.60 -17.75 21.03
N PRO A 178 -26.64 -18.68 21.20
CA PRO A 178 -25.23 -18.37 21.52
C PRO A 178 -24.55 -17.38 20.56
N HIS A 179 -24.86 -17.46 19.27
CA HIS A 179 -24.28 -16.57 18.25
C HIS A 179 -24.78 -15.13 18.32
N ILE A 180 -26.04 -14.91 18.72
CA ILE A 180 -26.61 -13.58 18.91
C ILE A 180 -26.10 -12.98 20.22
N ASN A 181 -25.93 -13.81 21.25
CA ASN A 181 -25.36 -13.40 22.53
C ASN A 181 -23.89 -12.96 22.40
N ASN A 182 -23.07 -13.70 21.63
CA ASN A 182 -21.69 -13.30 21.32
C ASN A 182 -21.64 -12.00 20.49
N ARG A 183 -22.50 -11.84 19.48
CA ARG A 183 -22.61 -10.59 18.71
C ARG A 183 -23.06 -9.39 19.56
N LEU A 184 -24.00 -9.58 20.49
CA LEU A 184 -24.47 -8.53 21.39
C LEU A 184 -23.43 -8.19 22.47
N ARG A 185 -22.63 -9.15 22.95
CA ARG A 185 -21.49 -8.92 23.83
C ARG A 185 -20.38 -8.13 23.12
N LEU A 186 -20.04 -8.50 21.88
CA LEU A 186 -19.11 -7.77 21.00
C LEU A 186 -19.62 -6.35 20.71
N MET A 187 -20.91 -6.17 20.41
CA MET A 187 -21.49 -4.84 20.16
C MET A 187 -21.57 -3.98 21.43
N ALA A 188 -21.84 -4.56 22.61
CA ALA A 188 -21.81 -3.85 23.88
C ALA A 188 -20.38 -3.46 24.31
N TYR A 189 -19.38 -4.26 23.93
CA TYR A 189 -17.96 -3.91 24.04
C TYR A 189 -17.61 -2.75 23.08
N HIS A 190 -18.05 -2.81 21.82
CA HIS A 190 -17.87 -1.75 20.82
C HIS A 190 -18.54 -0.43 21.20
N GLN A 191 -19.69 -0.41 21.86
CA GLN A 191 -20.36 0.83 22.24
C GLN A 191 -19.61 1.58 23.37
N ARG A 192 -18.91 0.86 24.25
CA ARG A 192 -17.98 1.46 25.23
C ARG A 192 -16.65 1.86 24.59
N ALA A 193 -16.10 1.05 23.68
CA ALA A 193 -14.90 1.38 22.92
C ALA A 193 -15.10 2.61 22.01
N MET A 194 -16.25 2.74 21.32
CA MET A 194 -16.56 3.90 20.47
C MET A 194 -16.80 5.19 21.26
N SER A 195 -17.36 5.12 22.47
CA SER A 195 -17.41 6.28 23.39
C SER A 195 -16.00 6.71 23.85
N PHE A 196 -15.02 5.80 23.78
CA PHE A 196 -13.64 6.00 24.22
C PHE A 196 -12.70 6.38 23.06
N MET A 197 -13.04 6.00 21.83
CA MET A 197 -12.28 6.30 20.59
C MET A 197 -12.83 7.50 19.81
N SER A 198 -14.10 7.89 19.99
CA SER A 198 -14.73 9.04 19.30
C SER A 198 -14.55 10.39 20.01
N GLN A 199 -13.70 10.48 21.04
CA GLN A 199 -13.24 11.79 21.49
C GLN A 199 -12.41 12.41 20.36
N LYS A 200 -13.08 13.18 19.49
CA LYS A 200 -12.50 14.37 18.86
C LYS A 200 -11.57 15.00 19.89
N ARG A 201 -10.34 15.31 19.46
CA ARG A 201 -9.40 16.16 20.21
C ARG A 201 -10.23 17.22 20.91
N VAL A 202 -10.36 17.09 22.22
CA VAL A 202 -10.83 18.21 23.03
C VAL A 202 -9.78 19.28 22.77
N PRO A 203 -10.15 20.48 22.28
CA PRO A 203 -9.24 21.60 22.34
C PRO A 203 -8.97 21.79 23.84
N GLU A 204 -7.79 21.39 24.29
CA GLU A 204 -7.26 21.90 25.55
C GLU A 204 -6.99 23.38 25.26
N ASP A 205 -7.96 24.22 25.60
CA ASP A 205 -7.87 25.68 25.49
C ASP A 205 -6.58 26.14 26.17
N GLY A 206 -5.65 26.68 25.39
CA GLY A 206 -4.38 27.25 25.87
C GLY A 206 -3.08 26.71 25.25
N LEU A 207 -3.10 25.73 24.35
CA LEU A 207 -1.89 25.18 23.73
C LEU A 207 -1.34 26.04 22.58
N LEU A 208 -0.01 26.15 22.53
CA LEU A 208 0.77 26.73 21.41
C LEU A 208 0.31 26.16 20.06
N ASP A 209 0.24 26.97 18.99
CA ASP A 209 -0.07 26.46 17.65
C ASP A 209 1.08 25.63 17.11
N LEU A 210 0.85 24.32 16.97
CA LEU A 210 1.83 23.35 16.46
C LEU A 210 1.55 22.95 15.00
N SER A 211 0.71 23.68 14.27
CA SER A 211 0.30 23.32 12.89
C SER A 211 1.44 23.39 11.86
N THR A 212 2.49 24.15 12.16
CA THR A 212 3.73 24.30 11.37
C THR A 212 4.79 23.27 11.75
N GLU A 213 4.61 22.54 12.86
CA GLU A 213 5.59 21.60 13.36
C GLU A 213 5.40 20.18 12.79
N PRO A 214 6.50 19.49 12.41
CA PRO A 214 6.46 18.10 12.00
C PRO A 214 5.82 17.20 13.06
N LEU A 215 5.25 16.06 12.63
CA LEU A 215 4.58 15.13 13.54
C LEU A 215 5.50 14.65 14.68
N SER A 216 6.80 14.45 14.44
CA SER A 216 7.77 14.10 15.49
C SER A 216 7.84 15.12 16.59
N VAL A 217 8.01 16.39 16.24
CA VAL A 217 8.05 17.49 17.21
C VAL A 217 6.76 17.55 18.00
N ARG A 218 5.60 17.46 17.32
CA ARG A 218 4.28 17.47 17.99
C ARG A 218 4.13 16.33 18.99
N LEU A 219 4.53 15.10 18.63
CA LEU A 219 4.44 13.95 19.52
C LEU A 219 5.40 14.05 20.70
N VAL A 220 6.63 14.50 20.47
CA VAL A 220 7.61 14.72 21.55
C VAL A 220 7.13 15.82 22.50
N TYR A 221 6.63 16.93 21.97
CA TYR A 221 6.08 18.03 22.76
C TYR A 221 4.88 17.56 23.61
N GLN A 222 3.93 16.83 23.03
CA GLN A 222 2.80 16.26 23.77
C GLN A 222 3.26 15.30 24.88
N ARG A 223 4.31 14.50 24.65
CA ARG A 223 4.89 13.63 25.68
C ARG A 223 5.52 14.45 26.81
N LEU A 224 6.26 15.51 26.49
CA LEU A 224 6.85 16.42 27.49
C LEU A 224 5.76 17.10 28.34
N MET A 225 4.72 17.63 27.72
CA MET A 225 3.61 18.30 28.43
C MET A 225 2.85 17.37 29.36
N ARG A 226 2.65 16.12 28.93
CA ARG A 226 2.04 15.08 29.78
C ARG A 226 2.96 14.67 30.94
N ALA A 227 4.25 14.49 30.67
CA ALA A 227 5.22 14.16 31.71
C ALA A 227 5.25 15.25 32.80
N ARG A 228 5.27 16.53 32.39
CA ARG A 228 5.13 17.68 33.28
C ARG A 228 3.84 17.64 34.10
N SER A 229 2.69 17.45 33.44
CA SER A 229 1.39 17.41 34.12
C SER A 229 1.29 16.29 35.17
N ASN A 230 1.94 15.14 34.90
CA ASN A 230 1.98 14.02 35.85
C ASN A 230 2.90 14.31 37.04
N LEU A 231 3.98 15.08 36.85
CA LEU A 231 4.87 15.51 37.93
C LEU A 231 4.18 16.49 38.89
N ASP A 232 3.42 17.43 38.34
CA ASP A 232 2.64 18.40 39.14
C ASP A 232 1.54 17.72 39.98
N GLN A 233 1.02 16.58 39.53
CA GLN A 233 0.00 15.78 40.25
C GLN A 233 0.59 14.76 41.23
N SER A 234 1.86 14.39 41.08
CA SER A 234 2.54 13.48 41.99
C SER A 234 3.26 14.28 43.07
N HIS A 235 2.88 14.12 44.34
CA HIS A 235 3.77 14.52 45.44
C HIS A 235 5.13 13.84 45.25
N PRO A 236 6.25 14.52 45.58
CA PRO A 236 7.58 13.96 45.38
C PRO A 236 7.75 12.77 46.31
N SER A 237 7.32 11.59 45.86
CA SER A 237 7.74 10.34 46.45
C SER A 237 9.18 10.20 46.04
N THR A 238 10.07 10.62 46.93
CA THR A 238 11.42 10.08 47.04
C THR A 238 11.37 8.61 46.62
N ARG A 239 12.09 8.25 45.54
CA ARG A 239 12.40 6.86 45.22
C ARG A 239 13.16 6.30 46.43
N THR A 240 12.43 5.83 47.44
CA THR A 240 13.00 5.05 48.53
C THR A 240 13.37 3.72 47.93
N SER A 241 14.64 3.60 47.58
CA SER A 241 15.33 2.41 47.07
C SER A 241 15.40 1.32 48.14
N ASN A 242 14.25 0.78 48.54
CA ASN A 242 14.17 -0.34 49.48
C ASN A 242 13.09 -1.34 49.06
N ARG A 243 13.15 -1.79 47.80
CA ARG A 243 12.34 -2.91 47.29
C ARG A 243 13.24 -3.95 46.65
N ASP A 244 13.08 -5.22 47.05
CA ASP A 244 13.90 -6.34 46.56
C ASP A 244 13.69 -6.68 45.08
N LYS A 245 12.60 -6.22 44.44
CA LYS A 245 12.28 -6.48 43.02
C LYS A 245 11.70 -5.25 42.30
N PRO A 246 12.06 -4.99 41.02
CA PRO A 246 11.40 -3.97 40.20
C PRO A 246 9.93 -4.28 39.98
N ARG A 247 9.09 -3.25 39.86
CA ARG A 247 7.67 -3.40 39.53
C ARG A 247 7.47 -3.52 38.02
N LEU A 248 6.71 -4.53 37.61
CA LEU A 248 6.38 -4.79 36.21
C LEU A 248 4.87 -4.75 35.99
N ALA A 249 4.42 -3.91 35.06
CA ALA A 249 3.08 -4.00 34.49
C ALA A 249 3.08 -5.01 33.34
N TYR A 250 2.32 -6.08 33.47
CA TYR A 250 2.19 -7.12 32.45
C TYR A 250 0.82 -7.01 31.76
N VAL A 251 0.79 -6.42 30.57
CA VAL A 251 -0.42 -6.14 29.81
C VAL A 251 -0.68 -7.28 28.83
N SER A 252 -1.68 -8.11 29.09
CA SER A 252 -1.95 -9.33 28.32
C SER A 252 -3.40 -9.80 28.45
N PRO A 253 -4.02 -10.40 27.42
CA PRO A 253 -5.17 -11.26 27.66
C PRO A 253 -4.74 -12.46 28.53
N LEU A 254 -5.65 -12.92 29.38
CA LEU A 254 -5.42 -14.03 30.31
C LEU A 254 -6.65 -14.96 30.30
N PRO A 255 -6.53 -16.23 30.73
CA PRO A 255 -7.66 -17.15 30.80
C PRO A 255 -8.84 -16.51 31.57
N PRO A 256 -10.10 -16.64 31.12
CA PRO A 256 -10.61 -17.66 30.19
C PRO A 256 -10.63 -17.23 28.71
N GLU A 257 -9.97 -16.12 28.34
CA GLU A 257 -9.90 -15.72 26.93
C GLU A 257 -9.26 -16.82 26.09
N GLN A 258 -9.92 -17.21 25.01
CA GLN A 258 -9.49 -18.32 24.15
C GLN A 258 -8.43 -17.84 23.16
N SER A 259 -7.20 -17.66 23.66
CA SER A 259 -6.05 -17.19 22.89
C SER A 259 -4.79 -17.93 23.31
N GLY A 260 -3.93 -18.29 22.35
CA GLY A 260 -2.63 -18.88 22.65
C GLY A 260 -1.75 -17.98 23.53
N ILE A 261 -1.94 -16.65 23.48
CA ILE A 261 -1.23 -15.68 24.33
C ILE A 261 -1.70 -15.74 25.78
N ALA A 262 -2.98 -16.07 26.02
CA ALA A 262 -3.51 -16.23 27.36
C ALA A 262 -2.89 -17.47 28.04
N ASP A 263 -2.83 -18.59 27.33
CA ASP A 263 -2.19 -19.82 27.81
C ASP A 263 -0.67 -19.62 28.00
N TYR A 264 -0.02 -18.97 27.04
CA TYR A 264 1.38 -18.55 27.12
C TYR A 264 1.69 -17.75 28.38
N SER A 265 0.85 -16.74 28.66
CA SER A 265 1.02 -15.86 29.82
C SER A 265 0.87 -16.64 31.13
N ALA A 266 -0.08 -17.57 31.18
CA ALA A 266 -0.29 -18.43 32.34
C ALA A 266 0.88 -19.40 32.60
N GLU A 267 1.60 -19.83 31.56
CA GLU A 267 2.83 -20.62 31.72
C GLU A 267 4.03 -19.79 32.19
N LEU A 268 4.17 -18.55 31.70
CA LEU A 268 5.34 -17.70 31.97
C LEU A 268 5.27 -16.99 33.33
N LEU A 269 4.11 -16.46 33.71
CA LEU A 269 3.94 -15.64 34.92
C LEU A 269 4.42 -16.32 36.22
N PRO A 270 4.17 -17.64 36.45
CA PRO A 270 4.67 -18.35 37.63
C PRO A 270 6.18 -18.27 37.86
N GLU A 271 6.94 -18.19 36.78
CA GLU A 271 8.40 -18.12 36.86
C GLU A 271 8.88 -16.66 36.81
N LEU A 272 8.18 -15.79 36.09
CA LEU A 272 8.56 -14.37 35.97
C LEU A 272 8.40 -13.59 37.28
N VAL A 273 7.45 -13.93 38.16
CA VAL A 273 7.29 -13.31 39.49
C VAL A 273 8.50 -13.50 40.41
N ARG A 274 9.39 -14.46 40.10
CA ARG A 274 10.65 -14.63 40.83
C ARG A 274 11.58 -13.42 40.64
N HIS A 275 11.42 -12.67 39.55
CA HIS A 275 12.28 -11.54 39.19
C HIS A 275 11.61 -10.18 39.37
N TYR A 276 10.28 -10.11 39.30
CA TYR A 276 9.52 -8.85 39.35
C TYR A 276 8.38 -8.90 40.36
N ALA A 277 8.02 -7.73 40.88
CA ALA A 277 6.72 -7.52 41.52
C ALA A 277 5.69 -7.21 40.41
N ILE A 278 4.88 -8.19 40.04
CA ILE A 278 4.03 -8.11 38.84
C ILE A 278 2.59 -7.71 39.19
N ASP A 279 2.12 -6.67 38.52
CA ASP A 279 0.68 -6.40 38.39
C ASP A 279 0.24 -6.78 36.96
N VAL A 280 -0.78 -7.62 36.85
CA VAL A 280 -1.36 -7.98 35.55
C VAL A 280 -2.44 -6.97 35.16
N ILE A 281 -2.32 -6.42 33.96
CA ILE A 281 -3.25 -5.41 33.44
C ILE A 281 -4.14 -6.09 32.40
N ILE A 282 -5.44 -6.15 32.69
CA ILE A 282 -6.42 -6.87 31.86
C ILE A 282 -7.53 -5.94 31.34
N ALA A 283 -7.97 -6.20 30.12
CA ALA A 283 -9.16 -5.58 29.54
C ALA A 283 -10.44 -6.41 29.80
N GLN A 284 -10.29 -7.73 29.94
CA GLN A 284 -11.43 -8.60 30.22
C GLN A 284 -11.93 -8.45 31.66
N LYS A 285 -13.20 -8.79 31.87
CA LYS A 285 -13.88 -8.63 33.18
C LYS A 285 -13.53 -9.72 34.18
N GLU A 286 -13.23 -10.91 33.68
CA GLU A 286 -13.05 -12.10 34.49
C GLU A 286 -11.68 -12.71 34.17
N LEU A 287 -11.00 -13.15 35.21
CA LEU A 287 -9.80 -13.99 35.15
C LEU A 287 -10.23 -15.37 35.67
N SER A 288 -9.83 -16.47 35.04
CA SER A 288 -10.16 -17.84 35.48
C SER A 288 -8.98 -18.56 36.10
N ASP A 289 -7.74 -18.16 35.79
CA ASP A 289 -6.54 -18.83 36.29
C ASP A 289 -6.39 -18.66 37.83
N PRO A 290 -6.39 -19.75 38.61
CA PRO A 290 -6.30 -19.68 40.06
C PRO A 290 -4.94 -19.20 40.56
N TRP A 291 -3.87 -19.57 39.87
CA TRP A 291 -2.52 -19.22 40.29
C TRP A 291 -2.29 -17.71 40.14
N ILE A 292 -2.67 -17.14 39.00
CA ILE A 292 -2.53 -15.70 38.76
C ILE A 292 -3.35 -14.90 39.77
N LYS A 293 -4.59 -15.31 40.07
CA LYS A 293 -5.43 -14.64 41.08
C LYS A 293 -4.80 -14.59 42.47
N ALA A 294 -4.10 -15.67 42.84
CA ALA A 294 -3.51 -15.80 44.16
C ALA A 294 -2.15 -15.09 44.29
N ASN A 295 -1.41 -14.92 43.19
CA ASN A 295 -0.01 -14.50 43.23
C ASN A 295 0.27 -13.15 42.52
N CYS A 296 -0.65 -12.64 41.70
CA CYS A 296 -0.49 -11.36 40.99
C CYS A 296 -1.59 -10.37 41.38
N THR A 297 -1.25 -9.09 41.48
CA THR A 297 -2.28 -8.05 41.59
C THR A 297 -2.96 -7.86 40.24
N VAL A 298 -4.29 -7.95 40.20
CA VAL A 298 -5.07 -7.70 38.98
C VAL A 298 -5.51 -6.24 38.93
N ARG A 299 -5.23 -5.55 37.82
CA ARG A 299 -5.63 -4.16 37.57
C ARG A 299 -6.35 -4.04 36.23
N ASP A 300 -7.31 -3.12 36.17
CA ASP A 300 -7.97 -2.76 34.92
C ASP A 300 -7.23 -1.64 34.17
N LEU A 301 -7.67 -1.36 32.95
CA LEU A 301 -7.08 -0.33 32.09
C LEU A 301 -7.17 1.07 32.71
N VAL A 302 -8.28 1.40 33.37
CA VAL A 302 -8.51 2.74 33.95
C VAL A 302 -7.54 3.00 35.10
N TRP A 303 -7.34 2.00 35.95
CA TRP A 303 -6.37 2.06 37.02
C TRP A 303 -4.96 2.19 36.45
N PHE A 304 -4.61 1.38 35.43
CA PHE A 304 -3.29 1.44 34.80
C PHE A 304 -2.98 2.84 34.26
N GLU A 305 -3.88 3.47 33.51
CA GLU A 305 -3.64 4.82 32.97
C GLU A 305 -3.33 5.86 34.05
N ARG A 306 -3.91 5.73 35.24
CA ARG A 306 -3.65 6.65 36.37
C ARG A 306 -2.34 6.36 37.10
N HIS A 307 -1.82 5.14 37.03
CA HIS A 307 -0.70 4.66 37.85
C HIS A 307 0.47 4.11 37.03
N ALA A 308 0.44 4.22 35.70
CA ALA A 308 1.47 3.69 34.81
C ALA A 308 2.88 4.22 35.17
N HIS A 309 2.95 5.47 35.64
CA HIS A 309 4.17 6.11 36.12
C HIS A 309 4.80 5.43 37.36
N SER A 310 4.07 4.54 38.05
CA SER A 310 4.55 3.85 39.25
C SER A 310 5.26 2.53 38.96
N TYR A 311 5.35 2.12 37.70
CA TYR A 311 6.03 0.91 37.26
C TYR A 311 7.45 1.20 36.77
N ASP A 312 8.37 0.30 37.08
CA ASP A 312 9.73 0.35 36.57
C ASP A 312 9.81 -0.22 35.15
N ARG A 313 8.95 -1.19 34.83
CA ARG A 313 8.87 -1.87 33.54
C ARG A 313 7.41 -2.01 33.09
N ILE A 314 7.17 -1.91 31.78
CA ILE A 314 5.88 -2.18 31.15
C ILE A 314 6.12 -3.16 30.01
N VAL A 315 5.36 -4.26 29.97
CA VAL A 315 5.43 -5.28 28.92
C VAL A 315 4.04 -5.47 28.30
N TYR A 316 3.97 -5.40 26.97
CA TYR A 316 2.75 -5.61 26.19
C TYR A 316 2.84 -6.91 25.40
N GLN A 317 1.83 -7.77 25.52
CA GLN A 317 1.71 -9.02 24.75
C GLN A 317 0.80 -8.79 23.52
N PHE A 318 1.38 -8.68 22.33
CA PHE A 318 0.67 -8.41 21.09
C PHE A 318 0.55 -9.64 20.19
N GLY A 319 -0.64 -9.84 19.63
CA GLY A 319 -0.92 -10.80 18.56
C GLY A 319 -2.00 -10.28 17.61
N ASN A 320 -2.32 -11.05 16.58
CA ASN A 320 -3.27 -10.67 15.53
C ASN A 320 -4.73 -11.00 15.91
N SER A 321 -5.21 -10.44 17.03
CA SER A 321 -6.56 -10.66 17.56
C SER A 321 -7.14 -9.41 18.21
N LEU A 322 -8.47 -9.32 18.26
CA LEU A 322 -9.19 -8.19 18.87
C LEU A 322 -8.92 -8.03 20.37
N PHE A 323 -8.39 -9.05 21.03
CA PHE A 323 -7.95 -8.95 22.44
C PHE A 323 -6.83 -7.93 22.67
N HIS A 324 -6.15 -7.47 21.62
CA HIS A 324 -4.99 -6.57 21.72
C HIS A 324 -5.29 -5.12 21.29
N ASP A 325 -6.53 -4.82 20.88
CA ASP A 325 -6.92 -3.51 20.32
C ASP A 325 -6.56 -2.30 21.21
N HIS A 326 -6.86 -2.41 22.50
CA HIS A 326 -6.64 -1.37 23.50
C HIS A 326 -5.15 -1.08 23.75
N MET A 327 -4.28 -2.05 23.46
CA MET A 327 -2.85 -1.93 23.72
C MET A 327 -2.17 -0.93 22.77
N PHE A 328 -2.68 -0.73 21.53
CA PHE A 328 -2.13 0.28 20.62
C PHE A 328 -2.17 1.69 21.23
N ARG A 329 -3.32 2.06 21.82
CA ARG A 329 -3.51 3.36 22.48
C ARG A 329 -2.71 3.47 23.78
N LEU A 330 -2.55 2.37 24.52
CA LEU A 330 -1.73 2.36 25.72
C LEU A 330 -0.25 2.56 25.37
N LEU A 331 0.25 1.85 24.35
CA LEU A 331 1.63 1.97 23.89
C LEU A 331 1.97 3.39 23.41
N ASP A 332 1.02 4.06 22.75
CA ASP A 332 1.14 5.49 22.38
C ASP A 332 1.42 6.42 23.57
N ARG A 333 0.82 6.10 24.73
CA ARG A 333 0.84 6.93 25.94
C ARG A 333 1.92 6.51 26.92
N TYR A 334 2.14 5.21 27.04
CA TYR A 334 3.04 4.57 28.01
C TYR A 334 3.91 3.57 27.25
N PRO A 335 5.02 4.03 26.64
CA PRO A 335 5.94 3.15 25.94
C PRO A 335 6.44 2.03 26.85
N GLY A 336 6.59 0.84 26.28
CA GLY A 336 7.07 -0.34 26.99
C GLY A 336 7.68 -1.35 26.03
N VAL A 337 8.14 -2.48 26.59
CA VAL A 337 8.63 -3.60 25.80
C VAL A 337 7.44 -4.30 25.14
N VAL A 338 7.51 -4.54 23.83
CA VAL A 338 6.47 -5.26 23.09
C VAL A 338 6.93 -6.68 22.82
N VAL A 339 6.18 -7.66 23.30
CA VAL A 339 6.33 -9.05 22.88
C VAL A 339 5.40 -9.27 21.69
N LEU A 340 5.98 -9.52 20.52
CA LEU A 340 5.26 -9.69 19.27
C LEU A 340 5.15 -11.18 18.94
N HIS A 341 3.97 -11.75 19.19
CA HIS A 341 3.69 -13.18 18.94
C HIS A 341 3.40 -13.46 17.48
N ASP A 342 2.72 -12.53 16.82
CA ASP A 342 2.44 -12.54 15.39
C ASP A 342 3.09 -11.32 14.75
N TYR A 343 3.93 -11.51 13.74
CA TYR A 343 4.52 -10.37 13.04
C TYR A 343 3.47 -9.61 12.23
N TYR A 344 2.53 -10.30 11.58
CA TYR A 344 1.47 -9.66 10.80
C TYR A 344 0.25 -9.30 11.65
N LEU A 345 -0.14 -8.02 11.66
CA LEU A 345 -1.29 -7.49 12.40
C LEU A 345 -2.44 -7.02 11.48
N GLY A 346 -2.37 -7.37 10.19
CA GLY A 346 -3.33 -6.96 9.15
C GLY A 346 -4.78 -7.31 9.46
N GLY A 347 -5.02 -8.52 9.99
CA GLY A 347 -6.37 -8.97 10.36
C GLY A 347 -7.00 -8.09 11.45
N LEU A 348 -6.24 -7.77 12.50
CA LEU A 348 -6.66 -6.90 13.58
C LEU A 348 -6.93 -5.47 13.09
N ILE A 349 -5.97 -4.87 12.39
CA ILE A 349 -6.07 -3.47 11.97
C ILE A 349 -7.18 -3.27 10.94
N ALA A 350 -7.33 -4.18 9.97
CA ALA A 350 -8.43 -4.12 9.02
C ALA A 350 -9.79 -4.27 9.72
N HIS A 351 -9.90 -5.15 10.72
CA HIS A 351 -11.14 -5.31 11.47
C HIS A 351 -11.55 -4.04 12.22
N LEU A 352 -10.59 -3.33 12.83
CA LEU A 352 -10.85 -2.08 13.56
C LEU A 352 -11.46 -0.99 12.67
N GLU A 353 -11.05 -0.92 11.41
CA GLU A 353 -11.64 0.03 10.47
C GLU A 353 -12.97 -0.49 9.89
N LEU A 354 -13.02 -1.71 9.37
CA LEU A 354 -14.18 -2.27 8.68
C LEU A 354 -15.39 -2.48 9.60
N TYR A 355 -15.16 -2.77 10.89
CA TYR A 355 -16.21 -3.12 11.85
C TYR A 355 -16.16 -2.28 13.14
N GLY A 356 -15.00 -1.73 13.50
CA GLY A 356 -14.80 -0.95 14.72
C GLY A 356 -15.15 0.53 14.62
N GLY A 357 -15.47 1.04 13.42
CA GLY A 357 -15.94 2.43 13.22
C GLY A 357 -14.83 3.49 13.26
N VAL A 358 -13.56 3.08 13.18
CA VAL A 358 -12.40 3.99 13.13
C VAL A 358 -12.00 4.19 11.67
N SER A 359 -12.65 5.13 11.01
CA SER A 359 -12.40 5.40 9.59
C SER A 359 -10.96 5.85 9.33
N GLY A 360 -10.31 5.32 8.29
CA GLY A 360 -8.97 5.73 7.85
C GLY A 360 -7.79 5.09 8.59
N PHE A 361 -7.99 4.41 9.72
CA PHE A 361 -6.91 3.86 10.54
C PHE A 361 -6.05 2.81 9.82
N TRP A 362 -6.68 1.84 9.14
CA TRP A 362 -5.98 0.82 8.37
C TRP A 362 -5.28 1.42 7.15
N ALA A 363 -5.84 2.47 6.54
CA ALA A 363 -5.29 3.08 5.33
C ALA A 363 -4.03 3.87 5.68
N SER A 364 -4.11 4.65 6.76
CA SER A 364 -2.96 5.34 7.31
C SER A 364 -1.87 4.33 7.70
N ALA A 365 -2.21 3.22 8.36
CA ALA A 365 -1.24 2.19 8.72
C ALA A 365 -0.57 1.55 7.48
N LEU A 366 -1.34 1.18 6.46
CA LEU A 366 -0.81 0.64 5.20
C LEU A 366 0.08 1.65 4.49
N TYR A 367 -0.35 2.89 4.37
CA TYR A 367 0.44 3.95 3.77
C TYR A 367 1.77 4.15 4.51
N HIS A 368 1.74 4.22 5.83
CA HIS A 368 2.96 4.40 6.62
C HIS A 368 3.92 3.21 6.47
N SER A 369 3.40 1.97 6.44
CA SER A 369 4.21 0.75 6.31
C SER A 369 4.68 0.45 4.89
N HIS A 370 3.92 0.81 3.86
CA HIS A 370 4.10 0.28 2.50
C HIS A 370 3.92 1.31 1.37
N GLY A 371 3.54 2.55 1.69
CA GLY A 371 3.38 3.63 0.71
C GLY A 371 2.08 3.54 -0.12
N TYR A 372 2.05 4.33 -1.21
CA TYR A 372 0.83 4.56 -2.00
C TYR A 372 0.36 3.35 -2.82
N GLN A 373 1.27 2.46 -3.24
CA GLN A 373 0.91 1.30 -4.06
C GLN A 373 -0.03 0.36 -3.29
N VAL A 374 0.38 -0.05 -2.09
CA VAL A 374 -0.44 -0.90 -1.22
C VAL A 374 -1.70 -0.19 -0.75
N LEU A 375 -1.63 1.13 -0.53
CA LEU A 375 -2.83 1.92 -0.24
C LEU A 375 -3.84 1.87 -1.40
N ARG A 376 -3.38 1.89 -2.65
CA ARG A 376 -4.25 1.75 -3.83
C ARG A 376 -4.88 0.36 -3.89
N ASP A 377 -4.08 -0.68 -3.68
CA ASP A 377 -4.56 -2.08 -3.68
C ASP A 377 -5.62 -2.34 -2.61
N ARG A 378 -5.55 -1.63 -1.47
CA ARG A 378 -6.60 -1.68 -0.45
C ARG A 378 -7.98 -1.25 -1.00
N PHE A 379 -8.03 -0.26 -1.89
CA PHE A 379 -9.30 0.23 -2.44
C PHE A 379 -9.77 -0.56 -3.67
N ASP A 380 -9.01 -1.58 -4.09
CA ASP A 380 -9.41 -2.55 -5.09
C ASP A 380 -10.10 -3.77 -4.42
N PRO A 381 -11.42 -3.98 -4.65
CA PRO A 381 -12.14 -5.10 -4.06
C PRO A 381 -11.56 -6.49 -4.41
N ALA A 382 -10.84 -6.61 -5.52
CA ALA A 382 -10.20 -7.87 -5.92
C ALA A 382 -8.95 -8.18 -5.08
N LYS A 383 -8.33 -7.16 -4.48
CA LYS A 383 -7.05 -7.27 -3.74
C LYS A 383 -7.17 -7.06 -2.24
N GLU A 384 -8.31 -6.56 -1.73
CA GLU A 384 -8.49 -6.23 -0.31
C GLU A 384 -8.08 -7.38 0.63
N LEU A 385 -8.49 -8.63 0.33
CA LEU A 385 -8.13 -9.79 1.14
C LEU A 385 -6.63 -10.12 1.09
N GLU A 386 -6.00 -9.94 -0.07
CA GLU A 386 -4.56 -10.10 -0.24
C GLU A 386 -3.80 -9.09 0.63
N VAL A 387 -4.23 -7.83 0.63
CA VAL A 387 -3.63 -6.76 1.45
C VAL A 387 -3.72 -7.08 2.93
N VAL A 388 -4.88 -7.56 3.42
CA VAL A 388 -5.05 -7.99 4.83
C VAL A 388 -4.07 -9.10 5.20
N ASN A 389 -3.79 -10.00 4.25
CA ASN A 389 -3.01 -11.20 4.47
C ASN A 389 -1.50 -10.99 4.33
N ASN A 390 -1.09 -10.11 3.41
CA ASN A 390 0.30 -9.97 2.98
C ASN A 390 0.95 -8.67 3.49
N CYS A 391 0.21 -7.78 4.15
CA CYS A 391 0.77 -6.57 4.72
C CYS A 391 0.82 -6.66 6.27
N PRO A 392 2.01 -6.62 6.89
CA PRO A 392 2.14 -6.74 8.34
C PRO A 392 1.54 -5.57 9.13
N VAL A 393 1.53 -4.35 8.57
CA VAL A 393 0.95 -3.11 9.16
C VAL A 393 1.30 -2.85 10.63
N ASN A 394 2.49 -3.29 11.06
CA ASN A 394 2.96 -3.23 12.44
C ASN A 394 3.99 -2.10 12.68
N LEU A 395 4.40 -1.35 11.64
CA LEU A 395 5.48 -0.36 11.74
C LEU A 395 5.23 0.69 12.83
N SER A 396 3.98 1.16 12.92
CA SER A 396 3.58 2.15 13.93
C SER A 396 3.81 1.64 15.35
N LEU A 397 3.51 0.37 15.61
CA LEU A 397 3.76 -0.31 16.88
C LEU A 397 5.26 -0.48 17.14
N LEU A 398 6.02 -0.90 16.13
CA LEU A 398 7.47 -1.08 16.24
C LEU A 398 8.18 0.24 16.60
N GLN A 399 7.77 1.35 15.98
CA GLN A 399 8.32 2.69 16.24
C GLN A 399 7.99 3.24 17.64
N ARG A 400 6.97 2.69 18.32
CA ARG A 400 6.51 3.15 19.64
C ARG A 400 6.99 2.27 20.78
N ALA A 401 7.43 1.06 20.48
CA ALA A 401 8.00 0.14 21.45
C ALA A 401 9.34 0.67 21.99
N GLN A 402 9.62 0.46 23.27
CA GLN A 402 10.97 0.70 23.83
C GLN A 402 11.98 -0.33 23.32
N GLY A 403 11.49 -1.51 22.96
CA GLY A 403 12.19 -2.60 22.33
C GLY A 403 11.22 -3.76 22.10
N VAL A 404 11.61 -4.70 21.27
CA VAL A 404 10.72 -5.78 20.82
C VAL A 404 11.30 -7.13 21.22
N ILE A 405 10.44 -8.01 21.74
CA ILE A 405 10.76 -9.41 21.97
C ILE A 405 9.99 -10.24 20.95
N VAL A 406 10.69 -11.13 20.27
CA VAL A 406 10.10 -12.14 19.37
C VAL A 406 10.57 -13.54 19.75
N HIS A 407 9.86 -14.56 19.27
CA HIS A 407 10.16 -15.95 19.60
C HIS A 407 11.07 -16.68 18.61
N SER A 408 11.34 -16.06 17.46
CA SER A 408 12.11 -16.65 16.37
C SER A 408 12.85 -15.57 15.60
N SER A 409 14.03 -15.93 15.08
CA SER A 409 14.81 -15.07 14.19
C SER A 409 14.09 -14.80 12.85
N TYR A 410 13.18 -15.67 12.42
CA TYR A 410 12.36 -15.48 11.22
C TYR A 410 11.53 -14.20 11.28
N SER A 411 10.90 -13.90 12.43
CA SER A 411 10.18 -12.62 12.61
C SER A 411 11.09 -11.40 12.46
N ARG A 412 12.34 -11.52 12.91
CA ARG A 412 13.36 -10.49 12.70
C ARG A 412 13.71 -10.35 11.22
N GLN A 413 13.94 -11.45 10.51
CA GLN A 413 14.22 -11.44 9.06
C GLN A 413 13.06 -10.82 8.26
N LEU A 414 11.81 -11.12 8.63
CA LEU A 414 10.63 -10.48 8.05
C LEU A 414 10.67 -8.96 8.27
N ALA A 415 10.96 -8.49 9.49
CA ALA A 415 11.10 -7.07 9.77
C ALA A 415 12.21 -6.40 8.97
N GLU A 416 13.37 -7.05 8.85
CA GLU A 416 14.50 -6.56 8.06
C GLU A 416 14.19 -6.50 6.57
N GLY A 417 13.43 -7.46 6.05
CA GLY A 417 12.97 -7.47 4.65
C GLY A 417 11.96 -6.36 4.33
N HIS A 418 11.05 -6.05 5.27
CA HIS A 418 10.03 -5.01 5.04
C HIS A 418 10.53 -3.60 5.34
N TYR A 419 11.35 -3.42 6.37
CA TYR A 419 11.69 -2.11 6.92
C TYR A 419 13.19 -1.86 7.06
N GLY A 420 14.04 -2.81 6.67
CA GLY A 420 15.50 -2.68 6.77
C GLY A 420 16.07 -3.07 8.16
N LYS A 421 17.39 -3.19 8.23
CA LYS A 421 18.09 -3.72 9.43
C LYS A 421 18.08 -2.80 10.66
N SER A 422 17.81 -1.51 10.48
CA SER A 422 17.79 -0.55 11.59
C SER A 422 16.64 -0.82 12.57
N ILE A 423 15.49 -1.32 12.10
CA ILE A 423 14.32 -1.56 12.94
C ILE A 423 14.52 -2.68 13.96
N THR A 424 15.43 -3.62 13.67
CA THR A 424 15.67 -4.82 14.49
C THR A 424 16.86 -4.69 15.44
N ARG A 425 17.51 -3.52 15.48
CA ARG A 425 18.70 -3.28 16.31
C ARG A 425 18.47 -3.61 17.79
N ASP A 426 17.29 -3.24 18.29
CA ASP A 426 16.90 -3.37 19.69
C ASP A 426 15.89 -4.51 19.93
N TRP A 427 15.88 -5.51 19.03
CA TRP A 427 15.05 -6.71 19.17
C TRP A 427 15.79 -7.80 19.93
N MET A 428 15.08 -8.48 20.84
CA MET A 428 15.57 -9.61 21.60
C MET A 428 14.80 -10.87 21.18
N ILE A 429 15.51 -11.98 20.97
CA ILE A 429 14.89 -13.27 20.67
C ILE A 429 14.83 -14.07 21.96
N VAL A 430 13.61 -14.36 22.42
CA VAL A 430 13.38 -15.16 23.62
C VAL A 430 12.57 -16.39 23.22
N PRO A 431 13.06 -17.62 23.50
CA PRO A 431 12.37 -18.84 23.10
C PRO A 431 10.94 -18.92 23.65
N PHE A 432 10.07 -19.59 22.91
CA PHE A 432 8.71 -19.86 23.34
C PHE A 432 8.72 -20.79 24.59
N PRO A 433 8.11 -20.42 25.73
CA PRO A 433 8.09 -21.24 26.93
C PRO A 433 7.17 -22.45 26.73
N ARG A 434 7.63 -23.60 27.19
CA ARG A 434 6.79 -24.79 27.28
C ARG A 434 7.14 -25.65 28.48
N ARG A 435 6.12 -26.02 29.26
CA ARG A 435 6.27 -26.95 30.39
C ARG A 435 6.34 -28.41 29.91
N LEU A 436 7.29 -29.17 30.44
CA LEU A 436 7.35 -30.63 30.26
C LEU A 436 6.25 -31.33 31.08
N PRO A 437 5.63 -32.42 30.57
CA PRO A 437 4.67 -33.19 31.35
C PRO A 437 5.36 -33.88 32.54
N GLU A 438 4.67 -33.93 33.68
CA GLU A 438 5.18 -34.59 34.89
C GLU A 438 5.29 -36.12 34.71
N ALA A 439 4.32 -36.70 33.99
CA ALA A 439 4.30 -38.12 33.63
C ALA A 439 3.63 -38.31 32.27
N ILE A 440 4.04 -39.36 31.55
CA ILE A 440 3.44 -39.78 30.27
C ILE A 440 2.92 -41.21 30.45
N ASP A 441 1.61 -41.38 30.38
CA ASP A 441 0.93 -42.67 30.42
C ASP A 441 0.16 -42.90 29.12
N ARG A 442 0.87 -43.50 28.17
CA ARG A 442 0.36 -43.76 26.82
C ARG A 442 -0.78 -44.76 26.80
N GLU A 443 -0.74 -45.77 27.66
CA GLU A 443 -1.74 -46.84 27.69
C GLU A 443 -3.07 -46.32 28.25
N ALA A 444 -3.03 -45.55 29.34
CA ALA A 444 -4.21 -44.90 29.89
C ALA A 444 -4.81 -43.90 28.90
N ALA A 445 -3.98 -43.10 28.22
CA ALA A 445 -4.44 -42.14 27.23
C ALA A 445 -5.13 -42.82 26.03
N ARG A 446 -4.55 -43.90 25.50
CA ARG A 446 -5.16 -44.69 24.41
C ARG A 446 -6.50 -45.30 24.84
N LYS A 447 -6.57 -45.87 26.04
CA LYS A 447 -7.81 -46.41 26.61
C LYS A 447 -8.89 -45.34 26.74
N ALA A 448 -8.55 -44.15 27.22
CA ALA A 448 -9.50 -43.04 27.37
C ALA A 448 -10.04 -42.52 26.03
N LEU A 449 -9.22 -42.57 24.97
CA LEU A 449 -9.57 -42.13 23.62
C LEU A 449 -10.21 -43.24 22.76
N GLY A 450 -10.20 -44.49 23.24
CA GLY A 450 -10.77 -45.65 22.54
C GLY A 450 -9.84 -46.29 21.50
N PHE A 451 -8.53 -46.10 21.63
CA PHE A 451 -7.53 -46.76 20.79
C PHE A 451 -7.03 -48.07 21.42
N GLY A 452 -6.76 -49.07 20.59
CA GLY A 452 -6.08 -50.30 20.97
C GLY A 452 -4.59 -50.10 21.27
N SER A 453 -3.99 -51.04 22.01
CA SER A 453 -2.55 -51.00 22.33
C SER A 453 -1.64 -51.21 21.11
N THR A 454 -2.16 -51.82 20.04
CA THR A 454 -1.47 -52.07 18.77
C THR A 454 -1.83 -51.08 17.66
N ASP A 455 -2.71 -50.11 17.95
CA ASP A 455 -3.08 -49.08 16.98
C ASP A 455 -1.90 -48.16 16.70
N PHE A 456 -1.86 -47.64 15.47
CA PHE A 456 -0.92 -46.62 15.04
C PHE A 456 -1.64 -45.31 14.80
N VAL A 457 -1.39 -44.32 15.65
CA VAL A 457 -2.15 -43.07 15.71
C VAL A 457 -1.29 -41.91 15.21
N ILE A 458 -1.69 -41.30 14.09
CA ILE A 458 -1.07 -40.10 13.53
C ILE A 458 -1.96 -38.92 13.89
N CYS A 459 -1.40 -37.89 14.52
CA CYS A 459 -2.14 -36.70 14.92
C CYS A 459 -1.63 -35.43 14.22
N SER A 460 -2.54 -34.52 13.90
CA SER A 460 -2.22 -33.12 13.58
C SER A 460 -2.99 -32.23 14.54
N PHE A 461 -2.32 -31.32 15.23
CA PHE A 461 -2.88 -30.54 16.34
C PHE A 461 -3.02 -29.06 16.00
N GLY A 462 -4.12 -28.45 16.43
CA GLY A 462 -4.40 -27.02 16.27
C GLY A 462 -5.55 -26.74 15.31
N ILE A 463 -5.89 -25.45 15.14
CA ILE A 463 -6.96 -25.00 14.25
C ILE A 463 -6.64 -25.42 12.81
N LEU A 464 -7.63 -25.98 12.12
CA LEU A 464 -7.51 -26.43 10.73
C LEU A 464 -7.63 -25.25 9.77
N GLY A 465 -6.89 -25.29 8.66
CA GLY A 465 -6.94 -24.26 7.63
C GLY A 465 -5.88 -24.45 6.55
N GLU A 466 -5.97 -23.64 5.51
CA GLU A 466 -5.11 -23.72 4.32
C GLU A 466 -3.62 -23.66 4.67
N THR A 467 -3.24 -22.74 5.56
CA THR A 467 -1.86 -22.56 6.04
C THR A 467 -1.31 -23.74 6.84
N LYS A 468 -2.11 -24.77 7.15
CA LYS A 468 -1.70 -25.96 7.90
C LYS A 468 -1.54 -27.19 7.00
N LEU A 469 -1.83 -27.06 5.71
CA LEU A 469 -1.70 -28.13 4.72
C LEU A 469 -2.41 -29.45 5.13
N ASN A 470 -3.54 -29.37 5.85
CA ASN A 470 -4.28 -30.55 6.30
C ASN A 470 -4.78 -31.43 5.14
N LEU A 471 -5.14 -30.83 4.00
CA LEU A 471 -5.50 -31.55 2.77
C LEU A 471 -4.31 -32.34 2.20
N HIS A 472 -3.11 -31.76 2.20
CA HIS A 472 -1.90 -32.45 1.74
C HIS A 472 -1.57 -33.63 2.66
N LEU A 473 -1.72 -33.45 3.98
CA LEU A 473 -1.58 -34.55 4.95
C LEU A 473 -2.58 -35.66 4.70
N LEU A 474 -3.86 -35.34 4.48
CA LEU A 474 -4.86 -36.34 4.15
C LEU A 474 -4.48 -37.11 2.88
N GLU A 475 -4.12 -36.40 1.82
CA GLU A 475 -3.74 -37.01 0.54
C GLU A 475 -2.50 -37.90 0.68
N ALA A 476 -1.47 -37.43 1.36
CA ALA A 476 -0.24 -38.18 1.59
C ALA A 476 -0.51 -39.44 2.39
N TRP A 477 -1.28 -39.33 3.48
CA TRP A 477 -1.65 -40.49 4.30
C TRP A 477 -2.43 -41.53 3.50
N LEU A 478 -3.40 -41.09 2.67
CA LEU A 478 -4.18 -41.98 1.80
C LEU A 478 -3.33 -42.72 0.75
N LYS A 479 -2.15 -42.18 0.38
CA LYS A 479 -1.18 -42.84 -0.51
C LYS A 479 -0.26 -43.84 0.21
N THR A 480 -0.26 -43.88 1.54
CA THR A 480 0.55 -44.85 2.31
C THR A 480 -0.17 -46.20 2.48
N PRO A 481 0.56 -47.32 2.69
CA PRO A 481 -0.06 -48.62 3.01
C PRO A 481 -0.99 -48.59 4.23
N MET A 482 -0.72 -47.70 5.20
CA MET A 482 -1.51 -47.53 6.42
C MET A 482 -2.98 -47.13 6.14
N ALA A 483 -3.26 -46.51 4.99
CA ALA A 483 -4.62 -46.21 4.58
C ALA A 483 -5.45 -47.45 4.25
N GLY A 484 -4.83 -48.63 4.07
CA GLY A 484 -5.52 -49.93 3.96
C GLY A 484 -5.60 -50.70 5.29
N GLU A 485 -4.81 -50.34 6.29
CA GLU A 485 -4.67 -51.08 7.56
C GLU A 485 -5.72 -50.67 8.61
N GLY A 486 -6.50 -51.61 9.12
CA GLY A 486 -7.61 -51.34 10.04
C GLY A 486 -7.23 -50.71 11.39
N ASN A 487 -5.96 -50.83 11.81
CA ASN A 487 -5.42 -50.32 13.08
C ASN A 487 -4.64 -49.00 12.94
N CYS A 488 -4.68 -48.36 11.77
CA CYS A 488 -4.00 -47.08 11.54
C CYS A 488 -5.00 -45.92 11.50
N HIS A 489 -4.76 -44.86 12.26
CA HIS A 489 -5.69 -43.73 12.42
C HIS A 489 -5.03 -42.39 12.10
N LEU A 490 -5.78 -41.48 11.48
CA LEU A 490 -5.38 -40.09 11.24
C LEU A 490 -6.35 -39.14 11.95
N ILE A 491 -5.86 -38.39 12.92
CA ILE A 491 -6.70 -37.54 13.78
C ILE A 491 -6.27 -36.08 13.65
N PHE A 492 -7.20 -35.24 13.21
CA PHE A 492 -7.08 -33.79 13.29
C PHE A 492 -7.65 -33.31 14.64
N VAL A 493 -6.75 -33.01 15.56
CA VAL A 493 -7.03 -32.55 16.93
C VAL A 493 -7.15 -31.03 16.95
N GLY A 494 -8.33 -30.52 16.60
CA GLY A 494 -8.61 -29.10 16.58
C GLY A 494 -9.91 -28.73 15.87
N GLN A 495 -10.26 -27.45 15.98
CA GLN A 495 -11.49 -26.88 15.42
C GLN A 495 -11.32 -26.53 13.94
N ASP A 496 -12.33 -26.87 13.13
CA ASP A 496 -12.46 -26.38 11.76
C ASP A 496 -13.44 -25.19 11.69
N SER A 497 -13.34 -24.39 10.62
CA SER A 497 -14.27 -23.29 10.40
C SER A 497 -15.49 -23.79 9.60
N GLN A 498 -16.70 -23.51 10.11
CA GLN A 498 -17.96 -24.00 9.50
C GLN A 498 -18.35 -23.27 8.21
N ASN A 499 -17.69 -22.16 7.86
CA ASN A 499 -17.94 -21.38 6.64
C ASN A 499 -16.64 -21.13 5.85
N ASP A 500 -15.74 -22.10 5.86
CA ASP A 500 -14.45 -22.03 5.19
C ASP A 500 -14.36 -23.09 4.10
N LEU A 501 -14.10 -22.65 2.86
CA LEU A 501 -14.10 -23.50 1.67
C LEU A 501 -13.04 -24.61 1.77
N TYR A 502 -11.89 -24.33 2.37
CA TYR A 502 -10.82 -25.31 2.55
C TYR A 502 -11.26 -26.40 3.54
N CYS A 503 -11.87 -26.04 4.66
CA CYS A 503 -12.40 -26.99 5.63
C CYS A 503 -13.56 -27.83 5.05
N GLU A 504 -14.40 -27.24 4.19
CA GLU A 504 -15.41 -27.99 3.43
C GLU A 504 -14.78 -29.00 2.47
N GLN A 505 -13.75 -28.61 1.73
CA GLN A 505 -13.01 -29.51 0.84
C GLN A 505 -12.40 -30.66 1.61
N LEU A 506 -11.76 -30.39 2.76
CA LEU A 506 -11.21 -31.42 3.64
C LEU A 506 -12.27 -32.42 4.11
N ARG A 507 -13.43 -31.93 4.60
CA ARG A 507 -14.53 -32.81 5.02
C ARG A 507 -15.06 -33.66 3.87
N ARG A 508 -15.20 -33.09 2.67
CA ARG A 508 -15.62 -33.83 1.47
C ARG A 508 -14.59 -34.91 1.09
N ALA A 509 -13.31 -34.57 1.11
CA ALA A 509 -12.22 -35.51 0.83
C ALA A 509 -12.19 -36.67 1.84
N ILE A 510 -12.35 -36.38 3.14
CA ILE A 510 -12.44 -37.41 4.19
C ILE A 510 -13.62 -38.35 3.92
N ASN A 511 -14.81 -37.79 3.67
CA ASN A 511 -16.03 -38.57 3.45
C ASN A 511 -15.99 -39.42 2.18
N ALA A 512 -15.30 -38.95 1.14
CA ALA A 512 -15.08 -39.69 -0.10
C ALA A 512 -14.00 -40.78 0.02
N SER A 513 -13.17 -40.74 1.06
CA SER A 513 -12.07 -41.68 1.23
C SER A 513 -12.56 -43.07 1.71
N PRO A 514 -11.87 -44.16 1.30
CA PRO A 514 -12.16 -45.51 1.80
C PRO A 514 -11.86 -45.66 3.30
N ALA A 515 -11.12 -44.73 3.89
CA ALA A 515 -10.69 -44.74 5.28
C ALA A 515 -11.50 -43.79 6.18
N LYS A 516 -12.67 -43.31 5.74
CA LYS A 516 -13.50 -42.30 6.46
C LYS A 516 -13.79 -42.62 7.93
N SER A 517 -13.84 -43.90 8.34
CA SER A 517 -14.07 -44.31 9.73
C SER A 517 -12.83 -44.17 10.62
N ARG A 518 -11.64 -44.01 10.02
CA ARG A 518 -10.34 -43.91 10.70
C ARG A 518 -9.70 -42.51 10.60
N VAL A 519 -10.31 -41.62 9.82
CA VAL A 519 -9.92 -40.21 9.75
C VAL A 519 -10.95 -39.36 10.49
N ARG A 520 -10.52 -38.61 11.52
CA ARG A 520 -11.43 -37.83 12.36
C ARG A 520 -10.97 -36.40 12.57
N ILE A 521 -11.91 -35.45 12.44
CA ILE A 521 -11.77 -34.08 12.96
C ILE A 521 -12.48 -34.03 14.31
N THR A 522 -11.77 -33.66 15.37
CA THR A 522 -12.30 -33.71 16.74
C THR A 522 -13.10 -32.48 17.14
N GLY A 523 -12.86 -31.33 16.49
CA GLY A 523 -13.36 -30.04 16.95
C GLY A 523 -12.49 -29.47 18.08
N PHE A 524 -12.99 -28.43 18.75
CA PHE A 524 -12.36 -27.94 19.97
C PHE A 524 -12.54 -28.97 21.10
N VAL A 525 -11.44 -29.42 21.69
CA VAL A 525 -11.45 -30.38 22.81
C VAL A 525 -10.92 -29.72 24.09
N PRO A 526 -11.37 -30.16 25.28
CA PRO A 526 -10.80 -29.72 26.54
C PRO A 526 -9.29 -30.03 26.62
N LEU A 527 -8.54 -29.23 27.39
CA LEU A 527 -7.09 -29.35 27.54
C LEU A 527 -6.65 -30.76 27.97
N GLU A 528 -7.42 -31.41 28.84
CA GLU A 528 -7.12 -32.78 29.28
C GLU A 528 -7.18 -33.79 28.13
N THR A 529 -8.24 -33.72 27.32
CA THR A 529 -8.38 -34.56 26.12
C THR A 529 -7.30 -34.26 25.08
N TYR A 530 -6.91 -32.98 24.92
CA TYR A 530 -5.80 -32.59 24.07
C TYR A 530 -4.48 -33.26 24.50
N ARG A 531 -4.17 -33.25 25.80
CA ARG A 531 -3.00 -33.93 26.39
C ARG A 531 -3.06 -35.44 26.23
N GLN A 532 -4.24 -36.05 26.30
CA GLN A 532 -4.41 -37.48 26.02
C GLN A 532 -4.02 -37.81 24.57
N TYR A 533 -4.40 -36.96 23.59
CA TYR A 533 -4.00 -37.18 22.20
C TYR A 533 -2.48 -37.07 21.99
N LEU A 534 -1.81 -36.11 22.66
CA LEU A 534 -0.34 -35.99 22.64
C LEU A 534 0.35 -37.24 23.20
N GLN A 535 -0.18 -37.82 24.28
CA GLN A 535 0.37 -39.05 24.86
C GLN A 535 0.09 -40.30 24.00
N ALA A 536 -1.07 -40.35 23.35
CA ALA A 536 -1.49 -41.52 22.56
C ALA A 536 -0.78 -41.64 21.21
N ALA A 537 -0.46 -40.50 20.57
CA ALA A 537 0.09 -40.42 19.21
C ALA A 537 1.41 -41.19 19.05
N ASP A 538 1.57 -41.85 17.90
CA ASP A 538 2.84 -42.45 17.45
C ASP A 538 3.71 -41.45 16.71
N ILE A 539 3.06 -40.61 15.89
CA ILE A 539 3.69 -39.55 15.10
C ILE A 539 2.75 -38.34 15.10
N ALA A 540 3.32 -37.14 15.16
CA ALA A 540 2.60 -35.91 14.86
C ALA A 540 3.02 -35.34 13.50
N VAL A 541 2.08 -34.74 12.77
CA VAL A 541 2.37 -34.00 11.54
C VAL A 541 1.88 -32.56 11.67
N GLN A 542 2.83 -31.63 11.58
CA GLN A 542 2.63 -30.20 11.79
C GLN A 542 3.24 -29.41 10.64
N LEU A 543 2.47 -29.24 9.57
CA LEU A 543 2.90 -28.54 8.37
C LEU A 543 2.46 -27.08 8.39
N ARG A 544 3.17 -26.26 7.62
CA ARG A 544 2.91 -24.85 7.45
C ARG A 544 3.11 -24.39 6.02
N ALA A 545 2.27 -23.44 5.61
CA ALA A 545 2.48 -22.62 4.43
C ALA A 545 2.21 -21.16 4.78
N HIS A 546 2.95 -20.26 4.13
CA HIS A 546 2.80 -18.81 4.29
C HIS A 546 2.89 -18.34 5.75
N SER A 547 3.86 -18.86 6.53
CA SER A 547 4.07 -18.38 7.90
C SER A 547 4.26 -16.86 7.94
N ARG A 548 3.63 -16.26 8.95
CA ARG A 548 3.56 -14.81 9.18
C ARG A 548 4.35 -14.43 10.42
N GLY A 549 5.44 -15.14 10.69
CA GLY A 549 6.32 -14.90 11.84
C GLY A 549 5.83 -15.51 13.16
N GLU A 550 4.70 -16.21 13.16
CA GLU A 550 4.15 -16.84 14.34
C GLU A 550 4.94 -18.09 14.75
N THR A 551 4.97 -18.40 16.04
CA THR A 551 5.60 -19.62 16.57
C THR A 551 4.54 -20.68 16.88
N SER A 552 4.77 -21.92 16.43
CA SER A 552 3.78 -22.99 16.53
C SER A 552 3.76 -23.65 17.92
N ALA A 553 2.84 -23.19 18.78
CA ALA A 553 2.56 -23.78 20.09
C ALA A 553 2.42 -25.32 20.06
N ALA A 554 1.70 -25.84 19.07
CA ALA A 554 1.43 -27.27 18.91
C ALA A 554 2.68 -28.11 18.60
N VAL A 555 3.68 -27.54 17.93
CA VAL A 555 4.96 -28.22 17.70
C VAL A 555 5.70 -28.38 19.02
N PHE A 556 5.78 -27.32 19.82
CA PHE A 556 6.40 -27.37 21.14
C PHE A 556 5.67 -28.30 22.10
N ASP A 557 4.34 -28.45 21.98
CA ASP A 557 3.59 -29.48 22.71
C ASP A 557 4.05 -30.89 22.30
N CYS A 558 4.16 -31.15 20.99
CA CYS A 558 4.65 -32.44 20.51
C CYS A 558 6.08 -32.72 21.02
N LEU A 559 6.96 -31.71 20.99
CA LEU A 559 8.32 -31.84 21.51
C LEU A 559 8.35 -32.16 23.01
N ALA A 560 7.54 -31.46 23.81
CA ALA A 560 7.46 -31.65 25.25
C ALA A 560 7.00 -33.06 25.65
N TYR A 561 6.06 -33.63 24.90
CA TYR A 561 5.60 -35.01 25.10
C TYR A 561 6.53 -36.06 24.45
N GLY A 562 7.54 -35.64 23.69
CA GLY A 562 8.43 -36.53 22.94
C GLY A 562 7.72 -37.26 21.81
N VAL A 563 6.74 -36.62 21.16
CA VAL A 563 6.06 -37.19 20.00
C VAL A 563 6.96 -36.99 18.78
N PRO A 564 7.38 -38.05 18.06
CA PRO A 564 8.11 -37.91 16.79
C PRO A 564 7.29 -37.05 15.83
N THR A 565 7.84 -35.90 15.42
CA THR A 565 7.08 -34.88 14.69
C THR A 565 7.65 -34.64 13.30
N ILE A 566 6.79 -34.70 12.28
CA ILE A 566 7.10 -34.27 10.91
C ILE A 566 6.68 -32.81 10.76
N VAL A 567 7.58 -31.98 10.25
CA VAL A 567 7.37 -30.56 9.93
C VAL A 567 7.95 -30.27 8.54
N ASN A 568 7.66 -29.10 7.98
CA ASN A 568 8.37 -28.57 6.81
C ASN A 568 9.14 -27.30 7.15
N ALA A 569 10.15 -26.98 6.34
CA ALA A 569 11.08 -25.87 6.54
C ALA A 569 10.44 -24.49 6.26
N ASN A 570 9.30 -24.19 6.91
CA ASN A 570 8.55 -22.95 6.75
C ASN A 570 8.59 -22.09 8.02
N GLY A 571 8.91 -20.81 7.87
CA GLY A 571 8.91 -19.84 8.95
C GLY A 571 9.79 -20.23 10.15
N SER A 572 9.24 -20.16 11.36
CA SER A 572 10.01 -20.47 12.58
C SER A 572 10.42 -21.95 12.69
N MET A 573 9.85 -22.86 11.89
CA MET A 573 10.18 -24.28 11.94
C MET A 573 11.62 -24.56 11.49
N VAL A 574 12.17 -23.73 10.61
CA VAL A 574 13.55 -23.84 10.10
C VAL A 574 14.59 -23.79 11.23
N GLU A 575 14.25 -23.15 12.36
CA GLU A 575 15.15 -22.98 13.51
C GLU A 575 15.18 -24.20 14.45
N LEU A 576 14.32 -25.20 14.24
CA LEU A 576 14.28 -26.39 15.07
C LEU A 576 15.56 -27.23 14.85
N PRO A 577 16.24 -27.67 15.94
CA PRO A 577 17.47 -28.45 15.81
C PRO A 577 17.28 -29.74 14.99
N GLY A 578 18.22 -30.02 14.08
CA GLY A 578 18.24 -31.26 13.32
C GLY A 578 18.24 -32.48 14.25
N GLY A 579 17.35 -33.45 13.99
CA GLY A 579 17.17 -34.63 14.83
C GLY A 579 16.11 -34.50 15.93
N SER A 580 15.60 -33.29 16.22
CA SER A 580 14.44 -33.11 17.13
C SER A 580 13.08 -33.28 16.41
N VAL A 581 13.10 -33.14 15.08
CA VAL A 581 11.95 -33.30 14.19
C VAL A 581 12.42 -33.92 12.87
N HIS A 582 11.50 -34.52 12.13
CA HIS A 582 11.70 -34.91 10.75
C HIS A 582 11.32 -33.73 9.84
N MET A 583 12.33 -32.98 9.39
CA MET A 583 12.16 -31.75 8.61
C MET A 583 12.09 -32.04 7.11
N LEU A 584 10.98 -31.66 6.48
CA LEU A 584 10.80 -31.67 5.02
C LEU A 584 11.20 -30.32 4.41
N PRO A 585 11.49 -30.25 3.10
CA PRO A 585 11.64 -29.00 2.37
C PRO A 585 10.40 -28.09 2.52
N ASP A 586 10.58 -26.77 2.35
CA ASP A 586 9.47 -25.81 2.47
C ASP A 586 8.36 -26.11 1.44
N GLU A 587 8.75 -26.22 0.17
CA GLU A 587 7.92 -26.77 -0.91
C GLU A 587 8.03 -28.30 -0.90
N LEU A 588 7.11 -28.95 -0.19
CA LEU A 588 7.00 -30.41 -0.16
C LEU A 588 6.00 -30.96 -1.18
N SER A 589 6.29 -32.13 -1.75
CA SER A 589 5.29 -32.91 -2.47
C SER A 589 4.48 -33.80 -1.52
N VAL A 590 3.33 -34.28 -1.99
CA VAL A 590 2.52 -35.27 -1.27
C VAL A 590 3.30 -36.57 -1.08
N GLU A 591 4.15 -36.91 -2.05
CA GLU A 591 5.02 -38.08 -2.05
C GLU A 591 6.11 -37.99 -0.98
N ASP A 592 6.75 -36.82 -0.80
CA ASP A 592 7.75 -36.60 0.25
C ASP A 592 7.14 -36.84 1.64
N LEU A 593 5.93 -36.30 1.86
CA LEU A 593 5.21 -36.49 3.11
C LEU A 593 4.79 -37.94 3.33
N ALA A 594 4.27 -38.61 2.30
CA ALA A 594 3.89 -40.02 2.37
C ALA A 594 5.10 -40.90 2.68
N HIS A 595 6.25 -40.59 2.08
CA HIS A 595 7.51 -41.25 2.36
C HIS A 595 7.95 -41.06 3.81
N ALA A 596 7.97 -39.82 4.31
CA ALA A 596 8.34 -39.53 5.71
C ALA A 596 7.43 -40.25 6.73
N ILE A 597 6.11 -40.25 6.51
CA ILE A 597 5.16 -40.97 7.37
C ILE A 597 5.47 -42.47 7.34
N THR A 598 5.72 -43.04 6.16
CA THR A 598 6.03 -44.47 5.99
C THR A 598 7.36 -44.86 6.64
N THR A 599 8.39 -44.03 6.49
CA THR A 599 9.71 -44.23 7.11
C THR A 599 9.58 -44.25 8.63
N LEU A 600 8.93 -43.23 9.21
CA LEU A 600 8.73 -43.20 10.65
C LEU A 600 7.81 -44.31 11.15
N ARG A 601 6.88 -44.83 10.34
CA ARG A 601 6.08 -46.03 10.68
C ARG A 601 6.98 -47.27 10.81
N ASN A 602 7.87 -47.47 9.84
CA ASN A 602 8.68 -48.68 9.69
C ASN A 602 9.94 -48.68 10.57
N GLU A 603 10.36 -47.52 11.07
CA GLU A 603 11.59 -47.37 11.85
C GLU A 603 11.32 -46.92 13.30
N PRO A 604 10.99 -47.84 14.22
CA PRO A 604 10.81 -47.52 15.63
C PRO A 604 12.04 -46.88 16.29
N GLY A 605 13.25 -47.26 15.86
CA GLY A 605 14.50 -46.67 16.32
C GLY A 605 14.61 -45.19 15.98
N SER A 606 14.29 -44.82 14.74
CA SER A 606 14.25 -43.42 14.29
C SER A 606 13.20 -42.61 15.08
N ARG A 607 12.02 -43.18 15.35
CA ARG A 607 11.03 -42.54 16.24
C ARG A 607 11.56 -42.31 17.65
N GLN A 608 12.24 -43.30 18.23
CA GLN A 608 12.79 -43.17 19.58
C GLN A 608 13.86 -42.07 19.66
N THR A 609 14.78 -42.04 18.68
CA THR A 609 15.80 -40.99 18.57
C THR A 609 15.16 -39.60 18.47
N LEU A 610 14.15 -39.43 17.60
CA LEU A 610 13.42 -38.17 17.48
C LEU A 610 12.74 -37.78 18.79
N SER A 611 12.10 -38.73 19.48
CA SER A 611 11.43 -38.51 20.77
C SER A 611 12.40 -38.01 21.84
N ASP A 612 13.56 -38.67 21.98
CA ASP A 612 14.53 -38.36 23.02
C ASP A 612 15.16 -36.97 22.79
N GLU A 613 15.50 -36.67 21.54
CA GLU A 613 16.03 -35.37 21.15
C GLU A 613 14.97 -34.26 21.26
N ALA A 614 13.71 -34.55 20.91
CA ALA A 614 12.59 -33.63 21.08
C ALA A 614 12.40 -33.21 22.55
N ARG A 615 12.46 -34.17 23.50
CA ARG A 615 12.39 -33.86 24.94
C ARG A 615 13.60 -33.06 25.42
N ARG A 616 14.79 -33.37 24.91
CA ARG A 616 16.01 -32.61 25.22
C ARG A 616 15.88 -31.15 24.80
N VAL A 617 15.38 -30.90 23.58
CA VAL A 617 15.10 -29.54 23.07
C VAL A 617 14.01 -28.87 23.90
N ALA A 618 12.89 -29.55 24.17
CA ALA A 618 11.81 -28.99 24.98
C ALA A 618 12.25 -28.61 26.41
N GLY A 619 13.21 -29.33 27.01
CA GLY A 619 13.81 -28.96 28.29
C GLY A 619 14.49 -27.58 28.29
N GLN A 620 15.06 -27.17 27.15
CA GLN A 620 15.66 -25.84 26.97
C GLN A 620 14.62 -24.71 26.88
N HIS A 621 13.36 -25.08 26.67
CA HIS A 621 12.20 -24.19 26.61
C HIS A 621 11.41 -24.14 27.92
N SER A 622 11.93 -24.74 29.01
CA SER A 622 11.26 -24.73 30.30
C SER A 622 10.91 -23.30 30.74
N PRO A 623 9.71 -23.06 31.34
CA PRO A 623 9.28 -21.71 31.70
C PRO A 623 10.28 -20.98 32.62
N HIS A 624 11.01 -21.74 33.45
CA HIS A 624 12.05 -21.19 34.33
C HIS A 624 13.22 -20.58 33.54
N GLN A 625 13.78 -21.33 32.59
CA GLN A 625 14.89 -20.83 31.75
C GLN A 625 14.43 -19.68 30.84
N VAL A 626 13.21 -19.78 30.31
CA VAL A 626 12.64 -18.72 29.47
C VAL A 626 12.38 -17.44 30.28
N ALA A 627 11.90 -17.54 31.52
CA ALA A 627 11.72 -16.38 32.41
C ALA A 627 13.03 -15.64 32.71
N LEU A 628 14.16 -16.36 32.86
CA LEU A 628 15.49 -15.74 33.00
C LEU A 628 15.88 -14.95 31.75
N ARG A 629 15.67 -15.52 30.55
CA ARG A 629 15.93 -14.82 29.28
C ARG A 629 15.00 -13.62 29.10
N TYR A 630 13.75 -13.71 29.56
CA TYR A 630 12.82 -12.59 29.60
C TYR A 630 13.32 -11.45 30.46
N ARG A 631 13.74 -11.75 31.70
CA ARG A 631 14.36 -10.76 32.59
C ARG A 631 15.53 -10.08 31.88
N ASP A 632 16.45 -10.85 31.32
CA ASP A 632 17.64 -10.29 30.67
C ASP A 632 17.29 -9.44 29.45
N ALA A 633 16.29 -9.84 28.66
CA ALA A 633 15.79 -9.07 27.53
C ALA A 633 15.15 -7.75 27.98
N ILE A 634 14.22 -7.79 28.94
CA ILE A 634 13.52 -6.61 29.49
C ILE A 634 14.53 -5.62 30.09
N GLU A 635 15.47 -6.11 30.91
CA GLU A 635 16.48 -5.26 31.54
C GLU A 635 17.48 -4.69 30.55
N THR A 636 17.85 -5.45 29.51
CA THR A 636 18.73 -4.94 28.44
C THR A 636 18.05 -3.85 27.62
N ILE A 637 16.80 -4.07 27.20
CA ILE A 637 16.01 -3.07 26.48
C ILE A 637 15.85 -1.82 27.35
N SER A 638 15.47 -1.99 28.62
CA SER A 638 15.28 -0.86 29.54
C SER A 638 16.56 -0.05 29.80
N ARG A 639 17.74 -0.67 29.77
CA ARG A 639 19.04 0.03 29.92
C ARG A 639 19.49 0.73 28.64
N ARG A 640 19.14 0.19 27.48
CA ARG A 640 19.50 0.75 26.16
C ARG A 640 18.55 1.83 25.67
N ALA A 641 17.32 1.84 26.18
CA ALA A 641 16.36 2.91 25.90
C ALA A 641 17.05 4.26 26.13
N PRO A 642 17.15 5.14 25.12
CA PRO A 642 17.94 6.36 25.21
C PRO A 642 17.55 7.18 26.45
N ALA A 643 18.53 7.76 27.16
CA ALA A 643 18.27 8.69 28.26
C ALA A 643 17.38 9.88 27.83
N THR A 644 17.34 10.19 26.53
CA THR A 644 16.46 11.18 25.89
C THR A 644 15.02 10.70 25.66
N THR A 645 14.74 9.40 25.79
CA THR A 645 13.39 8.81 25.75
C THR A 645 12.76 8.74 27.15
N ASP A 646 13.55 8.96 28.21
CA ASP A 646 13.02 9.24 29.54
C ASP A 646 12.56 10.71 29.58
N VAL A 647 11.53 10.99 28.77
CA VAL A 647 10.82 12.28 28.70
C VAL A 647 10.39 12.74 30.08
N ARG A 648 10.17 11.78 31.00
CA ARG A 648 9.91 12.04 32.40
C ARG A 648 11.16 12.52 33.14
N ALA A 649 12.30 11.85 33.05
CA ALA A 649 13.54 12.35 33.65
C ALA A 649 13.92 13.74 33.13
N LEU A 650 13.71 14.02 31.84
CA LEU A 650 13.87 15.35 31.24
C LEU A 650 12.89 16.36 31.82
N ALA A 651 11.61 15.98 31.95
CA ALA A 651 10.59 16.83 32.57
C ALA A 651 10.87 17.08 34.06
N GLU A 652 11.37 16.08 34.80
CA GLU A 652 11.79 16.18 36.21
C GLU A 652 12.96 17.17 36.34
N HIS A 653 14.02 17.01 35.55
CA HIS A 653 15.14 17.95 35.55
C HIS A 653 14.72 19.37 35.20
N ALA A 654 13.88 19.55 34.19
CA ALA A 654 13.36 20.86 33.80
C ALA A 654 12.45 21.49 34.87
N SER A 655 11.70 20.68 35.61
CA SER A 655 10.86 21.13 36.73
C SER A 655 11.67 21.50 37.99
N LEU A 656 12.89 20.97 38.11
CA LEU A 656 13.83 21.30 39.18
C LEU A 656 14.62 22.61 38.91
N VAL A 657 14.50 23.20 37.72
CA VAL A 657 15.11 24.51 37.40
C VAL A 657 14.29 25.63 38.05
N ALA A 658 14.95 26.65 38.60
CA ALA A 658 14.34 27.72 39.41
C ALA A 658 13.19 28.48 38.73
N ALA A 659 13.12 28.46 37.38
CA ALA A 659 11.96 28.88 36.61
C ALA A 659 11.63 27.76 35.59
N PRO A 660 10.43 27.15 35.63
CA PRO A 660 10.05 26.16 34.64
C PRO A 660 10.04 26.78 33.24
N PRO A 661 10.42 26.04 32.18
CA PRO A 661 10.43 26.57 30.82
C PRO A 661 9.02 27.01 30.40
N ASP A 662 8.94 28.10 29.63
CA ASP A 662 7.73 28.48 28.91
C ASP A 662 7.45 27.52 27.74
N ASP A 663 6.28 27.64 27.12
CA ASP A 663 5.83 26.70 26.09
C ASP A 663 6.73 26.74 24.83
N GLU A 664 7.31 27.89 24.50
CA GLU A 664 8.30 28.09 23.43
C GLU A 664 9.59 27.29 23.72
N ARG A 665 10.12 27.39 24.94
CA ARG A 665 11.34 26.66 25.31
C ARG A 665 11.10 25.16 25.38
N TRP A 666 9.92 24.72 25.79
CA TRP A 666 9.52 23.32 25.69
C TRP A 666 9.41 22.83 24.25
N LEU A 667 8.89 23.67 23.35
CA LEU A 667 8.86 23.35 21.93
C LEU A 667 10.28 23.27 21.35
N GLU A 668 11.21 24.14 21.76
CA GLU A 668 12.61 24.05 21.36
C GLU A 668 13.27 22.74 21.83
N ILE A 669 13.02 22.32 23.08
CA ILE A 669 13.46 21.02 23.61
C ILE A 669 12.85 19.89 22.77
N ALA A 670 11.55 19.97 22.45
CA ALA A 670 10.87 18.99 21.63
C ALA A 670 11.49 18.89 20.22
N ARG A 671 11.80 20.02 19.58
CA ARG A 671 12.49 20.07 18.26
C ARG A 671 13.86 19.41 18.33
N LYS A 672 14.66 19.68 19.37
CA LYS A 672 15.99 19.07 19.57
C LYS A 672 15.89 17.55 19.78
N LEU A 673 15.00 17.12 20.67
CA LEU A 673 14.78 15.69 20.94
C LEU A 673 14.21 14.95 19.73
N ALA A 674 13.31 15.58 18.95
CA ALA A 674 12.78 15.02 17.73
C ALA A 674 13.84 14.90 16.62
N ARG A 675 14.85 15.78 16.59
CA ARG A 675 16.01 15.65 15.69
C ARG A 675 16.91 14.47 16.06
N GLU A 676 17.11 14.23 17.36
CA GLU A 676 17.91 13.10 17.85
C GLU A 676 17.16 11.76 17.80
N ASN A 677 15.83 11.79 17.89
CA ASN A 677 14.95 10.63 17.82
C ASN A 677 13.77 10.90 16.87
N PRO A 678 14.01 11.01 15.55
CA PRO A 678 12.92 11.19 14.61
C PRO A 678 11.96 10.00 14.70
N LEU A 679 10.65 10.24 14.60
CA LEU A 679 9.64 9.16 14.60
C LEU A 679 9.90 8.12 13.49
N GLN A 680 10.75 8.47 12.53
CA GLN A 680 11.18 7.65 11.41
C GLN A 680 12.24 6.60 11.73
N THR A 681 12.66 6.45 12.98
CA THR A 681 13.58 5.37 13.42
C THR A 681 13.05 3.94 13.19
N GLY A 682 11.87 3.83 12.56
CA GLY A 682 11.25 2.66 11.93
C GLY A 682 11.96 2.05 10.70
N GLY A 683 12.94 2.73 10.10
CA GLY A 683 13.82 2.14 9.07
C GLY A 683 13.44 2.35 7.59
N ILE A 684 12.27 2.89 7.26
CA ILE A 684 11.92 3.26 5.88
C ILE A 684 12.34 4.70 5.60
N ARG A 685 13.31 4.88 4.68
CA ARG A 685 13.77 6.20 4.22
C ARG A 685 12.73 6.86 3.31
N GLN A 686 12.76 8.17 3.17
CA GLN A 686 11.88 8.91 2.27
C GLN A 686 12.62 9.32 1.00
N LEU A 687 11.95 9.15 -0.14
CA LEU A 687 12.29 9.84 -1.37
C LEU A 687 11.27 10.97 -1.56
N LEU A 688 11.64 12.17 -1.12
CA LEU A 688 10.84 13.38 -1.20
C LEU A 688 10.91 13.93 -2.64
N VAL A 689 9.79 13.97 -3.34
CA VAL A 689 9.71 14.45 -4.73
C VAL A 689 8.96 15.78 -4.76
N ASP A 690 9.64 16.87 -5.13
CA ASP A 690 9.00 18.17 -5.25
C ASP A 690 7.97 18.18 -6.39
N VAL A 691 6.74 18.53 -6.04
CA VAL A 691 5.61 18.73 -6.96
C VAL A 691 4.93 20.07 -6.72
N SER A 692 5.70 21.08 -6.28
CA SER A 692 5.17 22.35 -5.80
C SER A 692 4.31 23.07 -6.84
N ILE A 693 4.71 23.04 -8.12
CA ILE A 693 3.90 23.64 -9.19
C ILE A 693 2.67 22.76 -9.44
N LEU A 694 2.86 21.46 -9.68
CA LEU A 694 1.76 20.53 -9.97
C LEU A 694 0.66 20.53 -8.90
N ALA A 695 1.03 20.59 -7.62
CA ALA A 695 0.08 20.57 -6.50
C ALA A 695 -0.73 21.88 -6.40
N ARG A 696 -0.17 23.01 -6.85
CA ARG A 696 -0.82 24.34 -6.80
C ARG A 696 -1.60 24.64 -8.08
N ALA A 697 -0.98 24.42 -9.23
CA ALA A 697 -1.50 24.72 -10.55
C ALA A 697 -0.85 23.82 -11.61
N ASP A 698 -1.64 22.95 -12.24
CA ASP A 698 -1.18 22.19 -13.40
C ASP A 698 -1.21 23.08 -14.65
N PHE A 699 -0.11 23.78 -14.93
CA PHE A 699 0.04 24.62 -16.13
C PHE A 699 0.14 23.82 -17.43
N LYS A 700 0.15 22.48 -17.36
CA LYS A 700 0.21 21.57 -18.52
C LYS A 700 1.39 21.85 -19.46
N THR A 701 2.54 22.32 -18.94
CA THR A 701 3.76 22.46 -19.76
C THR A 701 4.48 21.12 -19.90
N GLY A 702 5.46 21.06 -20.81
CA GLY A 702 6.33 19.89 -20.97
C GLY A 702 7.04 19.49 -19.68
N ILE A 703 7.47 20.44 -18.84
CA ILE A 703 8.12 20.17 -17.55
C ILE A 703 7.14 19.48 -16.60
N GLN A 704 5.91 19.98 -16.46
CA GLN A 704 4.91 19.35 -15.58
C GLN A 704 4.56 17.92 -16.03
N ARG A 705 4.58 17.66 -17.35
CA ARG A 705 4.43 16.31 -17.89
C ARG A 705 5.59 15.40 -17.46
N VAL A 706 6.84 15.87 -17.55
CA VAL A 706 8.02 15.12 -17.04
C VAL A 706 7.89 14.80 -15.56
N VAL A 707 7.61 15.81 -14.73
CA VAL A 707 7.46 15.63 -13.27
C VAL A 707 6.39 14.59 -12.95
N ARG A 708 5.23 14.66 -13.61
CA ARG A 708 4.13 13.71 -13.40
C ARG A 708 4.51 12.30 -13.81
N SER A 709 5.14 12.12 -14.96
CA SER A 709 5.56 10.80 -15.46
C SER A 709 6.59 10.15 -14.53
N GLN A 710 7.60 10.91 -14.10
CA GLN A 710 8.60 10.42 -13.15
C GLN A 710 7.94 10.07 -11.82
N LEU A 711 7.05 10.93 -11.31
CA LEU A 711 6.35 10.66 -10.07
C LEU A 711 5.51 9.38 -10.16
N LEU A 712 4.69 9.21 -11.20
CA LEU A 712 3.85 8.02 -11.37
C LEU A 712 4.69 6.75 -11.47
N ALA A 713 5.80 6.78 -12.22
CA ALA A 713 6.71 5.65 -12.33
C ALA A 713 7.43 5.34 -11.01
N LEU A 714 7.79 6.35 -10.21
CA LEU A 714 8.35 6.17 -8.86
C LEU A 714 7.30 5.60 -7.89
N LEU A 715 6.06 6.08 -7.92
CA LEU A 715 4.97 5.58 -7.06
C LEU A 715 4.57 4.13 -7.38
N ASN A 716 4.61 3.74 -8.66
CA ASN A 716 4.29 2.39 -9.11
C ASN A 716 5.43 1.39 -8.88
N ASN A 717 6.67 1.88 -8.76
CA ASN A 717 7.84 1.06 -8.53
C ASN A 717 8.79 1.81 -7.57
N PRO A 718 8.44 1.90 -6.27
CA PRO A 718 9.27 2.61 -5.30
C PRO A 718 10.62 1.90 -5.13
N PRO A 719 11.69 2.62 -4.80
CA PRO A 719 12.96 1.97 -4.47
C PRO A 719 12.87 1.13 -3.19
N VAL A 720 13.62 0.02 -3.14
CA VAL A 720 13.65 -0.86 -1.97
C VAL A 720 14.13 -0.10 -0.73
N GLY A 721 13.38 -0.19 0.36
CA GLY A 721 13.68 0.51 1.62
C GLY A 721 13.36 2.01 1.59
N PHE A 722 12.65 2.49 0.56
CA PHE A 722 12.17 3.87 0.47
C PHE A 722 10.65 3.94 0.33
N ARG A 723 10.05 4.95 0.98
CA ARG A 723 8.71 5.44 0.68
C ARG A 723 8.83 6.67 -0.20
N VAL A 724 8.20 6.66 -1.37
CA VAL A 724 8.14 7.82 -2.26
C VAL A 724 7.08 8.79 -1.75
N GLU A 725 7.50 10.03 -1.53
CA GLU A 725 6.71 11.07 -0.86
C GLU A 725 6.67 12.35 -1.69
N PRO A 726 5.57 12.62 -2.41
CA PRO A 726 5.39 13.90 -3.05
C PRO A 726 5.31 15.01 -1.99
N VAL A 727 6.02 16.11 -2.21
CA VAL A 727 6.06 17.27 -1.31
C VAL A 727 5.82 18.56 -2.07
N TRP A 728 5.28 19.56 -1.39
CA TRP A 728 5.12 20.89 -1.94
C TRP A 728 5.61 21.94 -0.94
N PHE A 729 6.31 22.95 -1.44
CA PHE A 729 6.79 24.05 -0.62
C PHE A 729 5.71 25.12 -0.50
N GLY A 730 5.52 25.70 0.68
CA GLY A 730 4.49 26.71 0.92
C GLY A 730 4.71 27.50 2.20
N GLU A 731 3.82 28.45 2.44
CA GLU A 731 3.80 29.28 3.64
C GLU A 731 2.54 28.97 4.47
N THR A 732 2.72 28.73 5.77
CA THR A 732 1.62 28.69 6.75
C THR A 732 2.01 29.56 7.93
N ASN A 733 1.12 30.48 8.33
CA ASN A 733 1.31 31.36 9.49
C ASN A 733 2.65 32.12 9.49
N GLY A 734 3.12 32.61 8.32
CA GLY A 734 4.41 33.31 8.21
C GLY A 734 5.63 32.40 8.09
N HIS A 735 5.47 31.07 8.16
CA HIS A 735 6.55 30.10 8.12
C HIS A 735 6.60 29.34 6.78
N TRP A 736 7.71 29.49 6.08
CA TRP A 736 8.01 28.76 4.85
C TRP A 736 8.54 27.35 5.16
N HIS A 737 7.89 26.32 4.62
CA HIS A 737 8.27 24.92 4.85
C HIS A 737 7.70 24.00 3.76
N TYR A 738 8.29 22.81 3.64
CA TYR A 738 7.71 21.72 2.86
C TYR A 738 6.59 21.02 3.62
N ARG A 739 5.52 20.67 2.91
CA ARG A 739 4.44 19.80 3.38
C ARG A 739 4.33 18.60 2.46
N TYR A 740 3.89 17.47 2.99
CA TYR A 740 3.53 16.33 2.14
C TYR A 740 2.38 16.73 1.20
N ALA A 741 2.42 16.32 -0.05
CA ALA A 741 1.38 16.56 -1.05
C ALA A 741 0.44 15.34 -1.17
N ARG A 742 -0.05 14.83 -0.03
CA ARG A 742 -0.82 13.57 0.04
C ARG A 742 -2.17 13.73 -0.60
N ARG A 743 -2.88 14.83 -0.36
CA ARG A 743 -4.18 15.10 -1.00
C ARG A 743 -4.09 15.17 -2.51
N TYR A 744 -3.08 15.89 -3.01
CA TYR A 744 -2.76 15.91 -4.44
C TYR A 744 -2.48 14.49 -4.97
N THR A 745 -1.67 13.72 -4.27
CA THR A 745 -1.29 12.35 -4.68
C THR A 745 -2.51 11.41 -4.67
N LEU A 746 -3.37 11.48 -3.66
CA LEU A 746 -4.61 10.70 -3.60
C LEU A 746 -5.51 11.02 -4.80
N ARG A 747 -5.67 12.31 -5.14
CA ARG A 747 -6.42 12.73 -6.34
C ARG A 747 -5.80 12.21 -7.63
N LEU A 748 -4.47 12.33 -7.77
CA LEU A 748 -3.73 11.81 -8.92
C LEU A 748 -3.92 10.30 -9.11
N LEU A 749 -4.07 9.56 -8.00
CA LEU A 749 -4.27 8.11 -7.99
C LEU A 749 -5.75 7.67 -7.99
N GLY A 750 -6.71 8.60 -8.00
CA GLY A 750 -8.14 8.29 -7.94
C GLY A 750 -8.60 7.71 -6.59
N LEU A 751 -7.92 8.04 -5.49
CA LEU A 751 -8.20 7.57 -4.13
C LEU A 751 -8.96 8.63 -3.30
N PRO A 752 -9.65 8.23 -2.22
CA PRO A 752 -10.37 9.19 -1.36
C PRO A 752 -9.41 10.20 -0.69
N GLU A 753 -9.66 11.50 -0.89
CA GLU A 753 -8.76 12.60 -0.47
C GLU A 753 -8.72 12.85 1.05
N ASP A 754 -9.66 12.32 1.82
CA ASP A 754 -9.80 12.51 3.27
C ASP A 754 -9.03 11.47 4.10
N VAL A 755 -8.35 10.53 3.45
CA VAL A 755 -7.64 9.42 4.10
C VAL A 755 -6.30 9.86 4.70
N LEU A 756 -5.62 10.83 4.08
CA LEU A 756 -4.30 11.32 4.51
C LEU A 756 -4.28 12.85 4.55
N GLU A 757 -3.47 13.41 5.45
CA GLU A 757 -3.32 14.85 5.65
C GLU A 757 -1.94 15.36 5.17
N ASP A 758 -1.92 16.60 4.68
CA ASP A 758 -0.71 17.29 4.22
C ASP A 758 0.03 17.91 5.42
N ASP A 759 0.59 17.07 6.28
CA ASP A 759 1.43 17.49 7.42
C ASP A 759 2.74 18.15 6.95
N PRO A 760 3.38 19.01 7.78
CA PRO A 760 4.76 19.44 7.56
C PRO A 760 5.69 18.24 7.39
N VAL A 761 6.64 18.35 6.46
CA VAL A 761 7.60 17.28 6.17
C VAL A 761 8.51 17.07 7.37
N ASP A 762 8.65 15.81 7.75
CA ASP A 762 9.63 15.37 8.73
C ASP A 762 10.73 14.63 7.97
N VAL A 763 11.99 14.98 8.22
CA VAL A 763 13.14 14.35 7.53
C VAL A 763 14.08 13.69 8.53
N ALA A 764 14.76 12.63 8.08
CA ALA A 764 15.75 11.91 8.86
C ALA A 764 17.02 11.64 8.04
N ASP A 765 18.07 11.18 8.71
CA ASP A 765 19.31 10.77 8.08
C ASP A 765 19.04 9.68 7.03
N GLY A 766 19.65 9.84 5.85
CA GLY A 766 19.49 8.93 4.72
C GLY A 766 18.29 9.20 3.80
N ASP A 767 17.40 10.14 4.15
CA ASP A 767 16.35 10.60 3.23
C ASP A 767 16.95 11.28 1.99
N VAL A 768 16.19 11.31 0.90
CA VAL A 768 16.59 11.93 -0.37
C VAL A 768 15.52 12.93 -0.78
N PHE A 769 15.92 14.16 -1.05
CA PHE A 769 15.09 15.18 -1.68
C PHE A 769 15.48 15.31 -3.16
N TYR A 770 14.48 15.19 -4.03
CA TYR A 770 14.59 15.32 -5.47
C TYR A 770 13.61 16.38 -5.96
N MET A 771 14.13 17.41 -6.61
CA MET A 771 13.33 18.48 -7.22
C MET A 771 13.36 18.36 -8.75
N PRO A 772 12.40 17.62 -9.35
CA PRO A 772 12.23 17.55 -10.80
C PRO A 772 11.53 18.79 -11.37
N ASP A 773 10.83 19.56 -10.53
CA ASP A 773 10.04 20.71 -10.97
C ASP A 773 10.92 21.95 -11.14
N PHE A 774 10.45 22.92 -11.95
CA PHE A 774 11.17 24.17 -12.20
C PHE A 774 10.38 25.35 -11.62
N TRP A 775 10.69 25.70 -10.35
CA TRP A 775 10.11 26.85 -9.68
C TRP A 775 11.18 27.73 -9.04
N THR A 776 11.61 28.77 -9.77
CA THR A 776 12.72 29.65 -9.39
C THR A 776 12.50 30.32 -8.03
N ASP A 777 11.36 31.00 -7.87
CA ASP A 777 11.06 31.78 -6.65
C ASP A 777 10.97 30.90 -5.41
N GLY A 778 10.40 29.71 -5.55
CA GLY A 778 10.27 28.74 -4.46
C GLY A 778 11.61 28.24 -3.97
N VAL A 779 12.50 27.85 -4.90
CA VAL A 779 13.85 27.39 -4.58
C VAL A 779 14.67 28.50 -3.94
N ILE A 780 14.62 29.71 -4.48
CA ILE A 780 15.33 30.86 -3.91
C ILE A 780 14.85 31.11 -2.48
N ARG A 781 13.53 31.16 -2.27
CA ARG A 781 12.94 31.37 -0.94
C ARG A 781 13.30 30.24 0.04
N ALA A 782 13.23 28.97 -0.38
CA ALA A 782 13.60 27.83 0.43
C ALA A 782 15.08 27.86 0.84
N ALA A 783 15.97 28.26 -0.07
CA ALA A 783 17.39 28.45 0.22
C ALA A 783 17.63 29.64 1.16
N GLU A 784 16.94 30.76 0.98
CA GLU A 784 17.05 31.96 1.83
C GLU A 784 16.64 31.71 3.29
N VAL A 785 15.61 30.88 3.52
CA VAL A 785 15.21 30.48 4.88
C VAL A 785 16.07 29.33 5.46
N GLY A 786 17.11 28.90 4.73
CA GLY A 786 18.06 27.89 5.19
C GLY A 786 17.55 26.44 5.18
N LEU A 787 16.46 26.16 4.46
CA LEU A 787 15.78 24.86 4.53
C LEU A 787 16.64 23.70 4.02
N TYR A 788 17.24 23.86 2.83
CA TYR A 788 18.11 22.83 2.25
C TYR A 788 19.37 22.61 3.08
N ALA A 789 19.93 23.68 3.67
CA ALA A 789 21.08 23.59 4.56
C ALA A 789 20.75 22.82 5.85
N ASP A 790 19.58 23.06 6.48
CA ASP A 790 19.09 22.27 7.63
C ASP A 790 18.91 20.80 7.27
N TRP A 791 18.31 20.51 6.11
CA TRP A 791 18.08 19.14 5.65
C TRP A 791 19.39 18.40 5.40
N ARG A 792 20.37 19.02 4.72
CA ARG A 792 21.70 18.44 4.52
C ARG A 792 22.44 18.21 5.85
N ALA A 793 22.35 19.14 6.79
CA ALA A 793 22.92 18.98 8.12
C ALA A 793 22.28 17.81 8.90
N ARG A 794 21.06 17.40 8.53
CA ARG A 794 20.34 16.23 9.08
C ARG A 794 20.56 14.95 8.28
N GLY A 795 21.45 14.95 7.29
CA GLY A 795 21.78 13.77 6.48
C GLY A 795 20.88 13.53 5.27
N VAL A 796 20.04 14.50 4.89
CA VAL A 796 19.22 14.42 3.67
C VAL A 796 20.08 14.76 2.45
N ARG A 797 20.06 13.91 1.42
CA ARG A 797 20.69 14.23 0.13
C ARG A 797 19.78 15.09 -0.73
N VAL A 798 20.26 16.21 -1.23
CA VAL A 798 19.48 17.21 -1.98
C VAL A 798 19.90 17.20 -3.45
N THR A 799 18.97 16.89 -4.35
CA THR A 799 19.19 16.81 -5.80
C THR A 799 18.20 17.67 -6.56
N PHE A 800 18.69 18.44 -7.53
CA PHE A 800 17.85 19.26 -8.42
C PHE A 800 17.98 18.82 -9.87
N MET A 801 16.88 18.93 -10.63
CA MET A 801 16.90 18.78 -12.08
C MET A 801 17.13 20.14 -12.76
N VAL A 802 18.02 20.17 -13.75
CA VAL A 802 18.32 21.32 -14.60
C VAL A 802 17.86 21.00 -16.02
N TYR A 803 16.82 21.69 -16.47
CA TYR A 803 16.29 21.52 -17.82
C TYR A 803 17.16 22.22 -18.86
N ASP A 804 17.57 23.45 -18.56
CA ASP A 804 18.48 24.22 -19.39
C ASP A 804 19.06 25.43 -18.63
N VAL A 805 20.05 26.08 -19.26
CA VAL A 805 20.62 27.35 -18.82
C VAL A 805 20.46 28.44 -19.89
N LEU A 806 19.47 28.29 -20.76
CA LEU A 806 19.27 29.17 -21.94
C LEU A 806 19.06 30.64 -21.59
N PRO A 807 18.36 31.03 -20.50
CA PRO A 807 18.28 32.43 -20.11
C PRO A 807 19.64 33.08 -19.82
N LEU A 808 20.68 32.27 -19.57
CA LEU A 808 22.04 32.71 -19.26
C LEU A 808 22.94 32.72 -20.50
N THR A 809 22.80 31.73 -21.37
CA THR A 809 23.61 31.61 -22.60
C THR A 809 23.03 32.39 -23.78
N TRP A 810 21.71 32.56 -23.82
CA TRP A 810 20.97 33.24 -24.89
C TRP A 810 19.98 34.30 -24.37
N PRO A 811 20.40 35.27 -23.55
CA PRO A 811 19.51 36.25 -22.91
C PRO A 811 18.67 37.07 -23.89
N GLN A 812 19.12 37.25 -25.13
CA GLN A 812 18.39 37.96 -26.18
C GLN A 812 17.05 37.32 -26.55
N PHE A 813 16.87 36.01 -26.29
CA PHE A 813 15.62 35.32 -26.57
C PHE A 813 14.61 35.39 -25.44
N PHE A 814 15.00 35.77 -24.22
CA PHE A 814 14.13 35.75 -23.04
C PHE A 814 13.79 37.17 -22.57
N PRO A 815 12.70 37.38 -21.81
CA PRO A 815 12.43 38.65 -21.14
C PRO A 815 13.62 39.11 -20.29
N ASP A 816 13.88 40.42 -20.19
CA ASP A 816 15.12 40.95 -19.59
C ASP A 816 15.39 40.42 -18.17
N ARG A 817 14.34 40.28 -17.35
CA ARG A 817 14.44 39.81 -15.95
C ARG A 817 14.78 38.32 -15.81
N PHE A 818 14.59 37.51 -16.85
CA PHE A 818 14.73 36.06 -16.74
C PHE A 818 16.19 35.64 -16.53
N SER A 819 17.15 36.36 -17.13
CA SER A 819 18.57 36.05 -16.97
C SER A 819 19.01 36.20 -15.51
N ASP A 820 18.64 37.30 -14.86
CA ASP A 820 18.98 37.56 -13.45
C ASP A 820 18.33 36.55 -12.51
N ILE A 821 17.05 36.24 -12.72
CA ILE A 821 16.31 35.27 -11.90
C ILE A 821 16.90 33.87 -12.09
N HIS A 822 17.20 33.46 -13.32
CA HIS A 822 17.80 32.14 -13.60
C HIS A 822 19.21 32.03 -13.04
N ALA A 823 19.99 33.12 -13.05
CA ALA A 823 21.32 33.15 -12.47
C ALA A 823 21.25 32.99 -10.95
N GLN A 824 20.36 33.74 -10.30
CA GLN A 824 20.12 33.60 -8.86
C GLN A 824 19.66 32.19 -8.51
N TRP A 825 18.71 31.64 -9.26
CA TRP A 825 18.22 30.27 -9.08
C TRP A 825 19.34 29.24 -9.20
N LEU A 826 20.12 29.27 -10.29
CA LEU A 826 21.19 28.30 -10.53
C LEU A 826 22.27 28.37 -9.45
N LEU A 827 22.61 29.58 -8.97
CA LEU A 827 23.53 29.75 -7.85
C LEU A 827 22.96 29.14 -6.56
N LYS A 828 21.68 29.38 -6.23
CA LYS A 828 21.04 28.81 -5.05
C LYS A 828 20.96 27.29 -5.12
N VAL A 829 20.63 26.75 -6.27
CA VAL A 829 20.62 25.30 -6.53
C VAL A 829 22.03 24.74 -6.32
N ALA A 830 23.05 25.30 -6.95
CA ALA A 830 24.42 24.82 -6.82
C ALA A 830 24.95 24.87 -5.38
N ASP A 831 24.63 25.93 -4.63
CA ASP A 831 25.05 26.10 -3.23
C ASP A 831 24.44 25.07 -2.28
N ASN A 832 23.26 24.56 -2.62
CA ASN A 832 22.44 23.73 -1.74
C ASN A 832 22.31 22.28 -2.21
N ALA A 833 22.83 21.94 -3.38
CA ALA A 833 22.75 20.59 -3.93
C ALA A 833 23.94 19.73 -3.51
N ASP A 834 23.69 18.43 -3.38
CA ASP A 834 24.72 17.40 -3.47
C ASP A 834 24.92 16.96 -4.93
N ARG A 835 23.85 17.01 -5.74
CA ARG A 835 23.88 16.64 -7.16
C ARG A 835 22.94 17.48 -8.02
N LEU A 836 23.35 17.77 -9.26
CA LEU A 836 22.49 18.26 -10.34
C LEU A 836 22.28 17.18 -11.39
N ILE A 837 21.02 16.98 -11.79
CA ILE A 837 20.65 16.11 -12.91
C ILE A 837 20.27 17.00 -14.08
N CYS A 838 21.09 17.01 -15.12
CA CYS A 838 20.82 17.71 -16.36
C CYS A 838 20.11 16.77 -17.35
N ILE A 839 19.16 17.28 -18.12
CA ILE A 839 18.35 16.43 -19.02
C ILE A 839 19.10 15.96 -20.28
N SER A 840 20.31 16.48 -20.51
CA SER A 840 21.23 16.10 -21.59
C SER A 840 22.68 16.36 -21.18
N HIS A 841 23.63 15.74 -21.88
CA HIS A 841 25.05 16.03 -21.74
C HIS A 841 25.37 17.46 -22.18
N ALA A 842 24.74 17.96 -23.24
CA ALA A 842 24.86 19.35 -23.67
C ALA A 842 24.54 20.33 -22.52
N VAL A 843 23.41 20.14 -21.83
CA VAL A 843 23.01 20.98 -20.67
C VAL A 843 23.98 20.79 -19.49
N ALA A 844 24.48 19.58 -19.25
CA ALA A 844 25.47 19.33 -18.21
C ALA A 844 26.77 20.10 -18.46
N ASP A 845 27.26 20.09 -19.70
CA ASP A 845 28.47 20.80 -20.10
C ASP A 845 28.29 22.31 -20.02
N GLU A 846 27.12 22.84 -20.41
CA GLU A 846 26.80 24.27 -20.31
C GLU A 846 26.68 24.75 -18.87
N THR A 847 25.98 23.97 -18.04
CA THR A 847 25.84 24.24 -16.61
C THR A 847 27.22 24.24 -15.94
N SER A 848 28.06 23.24 -16.24
CA SER A 848 29.43 23.13 -15.71
C SER A 848 30.28 24.32 -16.15
N ARG A 849 30.24 24.71 -17.43
CA ARG A 849 30.97 25.88 -17.96
C ARG A 849 30.55 27.17 -17.29
N TRP A 850 29.24 27.38 -17.10
CA TRP A 850 28.73 28.59 -16.45
C TRP A 850 29.13 28.64 -14.97
N LEU A 851 29.01 27.53 -14.24
CA LEU A 851 29.42 27.43 -12.83
C LEU A 851 30.93 27.57 -12.65
N GLN A 852 31.74 27.01 -13.54
CA GLN A 852 33.20 27.18 -13.51
C GLN A 852 33.61 28.66 -13.59
N ALA A 853 32.86 29.46 -14.36
CA ALA A 853 33.13 30.89 -14.51
C ALA A 853 32.62 31.74 -13.33
N LYS A 854 31.59 31.30 -12.61
CA LYS A 854 30.92 32.09 -11.57
C LYS A 854 31.18 31.63 -10.14
N ARG A 855 31.31 30.31 -9.91
CA ARG A 855 31.42 29.64 -8.60
C ARG A 855 32.29 28.36 -8.68
N PRO A 856 33.56 28.47 -9.09
CA PRO A 856 34.45 27.30 -9.26
C PRO A 856 34.59 26.46 -7.98
N GLU A 857 34.56 27.09 -6.80
CA GLU A 857 34.69 26.44 -5.50
C GLU A 857 33.50 25.54 -5.12
N VAL A 858 32.34 25.80 -5.71
CA VAL A 858 31.14 24.96 -5.55
C VAL A 858 31.21 23.78 -6.50
N LEU A 859 31.64 24.01 -7.75
CA LEU A 859 31.72 22.98 -8.78
C LEU A 859 32.63 21.81 -8.36
N GLU A 860 33.73 22.08 -7.64
CA GLU A 860 34.63 21.04 -7.13
C GLU A 860 33.95 20.01 -6.21
N LYS A 861 32.83 20.39 -5.58
CA LYS A 861 32.10 19.57 -4.60
C LYS A 861 30.75 19.08 -5.12
N LEU A 862 30.32 19.58 -6.27
CA LEU A 862 29.00 19.34 -6.83
C LEU A 862 29.06 18.26 -7.91
N GLU A 863 28.27 17.21 -7.77
CA GLU A 863 28.17 16.19 -8.81
C GLU A 863 27.16 16.64 -9.88
N ILE A 864 27.58 16.69 -11.14
CA ILE A 864 26.69 17.00 -12.28
C ILE A 864 26.59 15.76 -13.17
N VAL A 865 25.38 15.26 -13.37
CA VAL A 865 25.12 14.07 -14.18
C VAL A 865 24.07 14.36 -15.26
N ALA A 866 24.18 13.68 -16.40
CA ALA A 866 23.18 13.76 -17.46
C ALA A 866 22.20 12.57 -17.38
N LEU A 867 20.91 12.83 -17.55
CA LEU A 867 19.86 11.83 -17.65
C LEU A 867 18.83 12.24 -18.70
N HIS A 868 18.84 11.55 -19.84
CA HIS A 868 17.84 11.72 -20.90
C HIS A 868 16.42 11.46 -20.38
N LEU A 869 15.47 12.26 -20.86
CA LEU A 869 14.05 12.13 -20.49
C LEU A 869 13.40 10.89 -21.10
N GLY A 870 12.32 10.42 -20.46
CA GLY A 870 11.42 9.45 -21.05
C GLY A 870 10.48 10.11 -22.08
N ALA A 871 9.91 9.34 -23.01
CA ALA A 871 9.05 9.90 -24.08
C ALA A 871 7.78 9.09 -24.43
N ASP A 872 7.40 8.07 -23.65
CA ASP A 872 6.16 7.33 -23.87
C ASP A 872 4.94 8.10 -23.33
N ILE A 873 4.11 8.59 -24.24
CA ILE A 873 2.96 9.46 -23.94
C ILE A 873 1.92 8.75 -23.05
N ALA A 874 1.66 7.47 -23.30
CA ALA A 874 0.68 6.68 -22.55
C ALA A 874 0.97 6.61 -21.04
N ALA A 875 2.25 6.67 -20.63
CA ALA A 875 2.63 6.63 -19.22
C ALA A 875 2.56 7.99 -18.50
N SER A 876 2.18 9.07 -19.21
CA SER A 876 2.18 10.45 -18.69
C SER A 876 0.82 10.99 -18.24
N ALA A 877 -0.20 10.13 -18.12
CA ALA A 877 -1.60 10.53 -17.92
C ALA A 877 -2.05 11.59 -18.94
N PRO A 878 -2.16 11.22 -20.23
CA PRO A 878 -2.37 12.15 -21.33
C PRO A 878 -3.71 12.89 -21.22
N THR A 879 -3.71 14.12 -21.70
CA THR A 879 -4.93 14.90 -21.90
C THR A 879 -5.73 14.35 -23.08
N MET A 880 -7.05 14.26 -22.91
CA MET A 880 -7.96 13.68 -23.90
C MET A 880 -8.96 14.72 -24.41
N GLY A 881 -9.56 14.45 -25.57
CA GLY A 881 -10.62 15.24 -26.17
C GLY A 881 -10.18 15.88 -27.49
N MET A 882 -11.07 15.85 -28.48
CA MET A 882 -10.88 16.49 -29.78
C MET A 882 -11.95 17.58 -29.99
N PRO A 883 -11.59 18.76 -30.53
CA PRO A 883 -12.57 19.75 -30.90
C PRO A 883 -13.43 19.27 -32.09
N ALA A 884 -14.61 19.87 -32.28
CA ALA A 884 -15.60 19.42 -33.26
C ALA A 884 -15.07 19.48 -34.71
N ASP A 885 -14.17 20.39 -35.00
CA ASP A 885 -13.52 20.59 -36.30
C ASP A 885 -12.25 19.74 -36.51
N ALA A 886 -11.79 19.00 -35.48
CA ALA A 886 -10.53 18.24 -35.54
C ALA A 886 -10.44 17.30 -36.75
N HIS A 887 -11.52 16.58 -37.05
CA HIS A 887 -11.56 15.66 -38.19
C HIS A 887 -11.39 16.39 -39.53
N SER A 888 -12.04 17.54 -39.70
CA SER A 888 -11.91 18.33 -40.93
C SER A 888 -10.49 18.90 -41.09
N VAL A 889 -9.85 19.30 -39.99
CA VAL A 889 -8.45 19.74 -40.01
C VAL A 889 -7.53 18.58 -40.40
N LEU A 890 -7.67 17.41 -39.79
CA LEU A 890 -6.87 16.21 -40.11
C LEU A 890 -7.04 15.78 -41.58
N GLU A 891 -8.27 15.82 -42.11
CA GLU A 891 -8.53 15.59 -43.53
C GLU A 891 -7.75 16.59 -44.42
N GLN A 892 -7.72 17.88 -44.06
CA GLN A 892 -6.95 18.89 -44.79
C GLN A 892 -5.44 18.69 -44.69
N LEU A 893 -4.93 18.21 -43.55
CA LEU A 893 -3.52 17.88 -43.38
C LEU A 893 -3.11 16.73 -44.30
N ASN A 894 -4.00 15.77 -44.54
CA ASN A 894 -3.75 14.61 -45.41
C ASN A 894 -3.87 14.89 -46.91
N LEU A 895 -4.38 16.05 -47.33
CA LEU A 895 -4.52 16.37 -48.77
C LEU A 895 -3.18 16.60 -49.47
N ARG A 896 -2.12 16.92 -48.72
CA ARG A 896 -0.80 17.24 -49.25
C ARG A 896 0.29 17.04 -48.18
N PRO A 897 1.57 16.94 -48.54
CA PRO A 897 2.64 16.72 -47.56
C PRO A 897 2.66 17.80 -46.45
N SER A 898 2.52 17.37 -45.19
CA SER A 898 2.44 18.26 -44.03
C SER A 898 3.72 18.26 -43.19
N PHE A 899 4.31 19.45 -42.99
CA PHE A 899 5.48 19.65 -42.13
C PHE A 899 5.06 20.19 -40.77
N LEU A 900 5.56 19.58 -39.72
CA LEU A 900 5.14 19.82 -38.34
C LEU A 900 6.20 20.56 -37.53
N MET A 901 5.79 21.58 -36.78
CA MET A 901 6.56 22.17 -35.68
C MET A 901 5.78 21.99 -34.38
N VAL A 902 6.42 21.47 -33.33
CA VAL A 902 5.78 21.25 -32.03
C VAL A 902 6.53 21.98 -30.92
N GLY A 903 5.81 22.76 -30.12
CA GLY A 903 6.32 23.45 -28.94
C GLY A 903 5.69 24.83 -28.75
N THR A 904 5.78 25.35 -27.52
CA THR A 904 5.35 26.72 -27.20
C THR A 904 5.97 27.72 -28.18
N VAL A 905 5.16 28.65 -28.67
CA VAL A 905 5.62 29.70 -29.59
C VAL A 905 6.52 30.67 -28.82
N GLU A 906 7.82 30.57 -29.07
CA GLU A 906 8.89 31.31 -28.39
C GLU A 906 9.92 31.87 -29.40
N PRO A 907 10.66 32.94 -29.07
CA PRO A 907 11.60 33.60 -29.98
C PRO A 907 12.67 32.70 -30.59
N ARG A 908 13.22 31.78 -29.79
CA ARG A 908 14.32 30.89 -30.19
C ARG A 908 13.90 29.72 -31.08
N LYS A 909 12.60 29.47 -31.26
CA LYS A 909 12.08 28.26 -31.93
C LYS A 909 12.06 28.36 -33.46
N GLY A 910 12.63 29.43 -34.02
CA GLY A 910 12.79 29.59 -35.47
C GLY A 910 11.50 29.87 -36.25
N HIS A 911 10.36 30.15 -35.61
CA HIS A 911 9.06 30.31 -36.29
C HIS A 911 9.07 31.34 -37.43
N LEU A 912 9.73 32.49 -37.26
CA LEU A 912 9.80 33.52 -38.29
C LEU A 912 10.59 33.07 -39.53
N GLN A 913 11.69 32.33 -39.31
CA GLN A 913 12.52 31.79 -40.37
C GLN A 913 11.76 30.69 -41.13
N THR A 914 11.15 29.75 -40.40
CA THR A 914 10.38 28.67 -41.02
C THR A 914 9.19 29.23 -41.81
N LEU A 915 8.45 30.19 -41.26
CA LEU A 915 7.33 30.79 -41.97
C LEU A 915 7.78 31.53 -43.24
N ALA A 916 8.91 32.26 -43.19
CA ALA A 916 9.49 32.89 -44.38
C ALA A 916 10.01 31.87 -45.41
N ALA A 917 10.56 30.75 -44.98
CA ALA A 917 10.96 29.66 -45.87
C ALA A 917 9.74 29.08 -46.61
N PHE A 918 8.63 28.86 -45.89
CA PHE A 918 7.40 28.37 -46.50
C PHE A 918 6.74 29.40 -47.43
N ASP A 919 6.89 30.70 -47.18
CA ASP A 919 6.48 31.73 -48.14
C ASP A 919 7.22 31.57 -49.48
N TYR A 920 8.54 31.33 -49.46
CA TYR A 920 9.29 31.05 -50.69
C TYR A 920 8.83 29.77 -51.38
N LEU A 921 8.57 28.70 -50.63
CA LEU A 921 8.11 27.42 -51.18
C LEU A 921 6.72 27.53 -51.82
N TRP A 922 5.79 28.25 -51.18
CA TRP A 922 4.46 28.49 -51.73
C TRP A 922 4.48 29.42 -52.95
N GLN A 923 5.36 30.43 -52.96
CA GLN A 923 5.58 31.29 -54.14
C GLN A 923 6.21 30.52 -55.31
N ALA A 924 7.07 29.54 -55.03
CA ALA A 924 7.63 28.61 -56.01
C ALA A 924 6.62 27.56 -56.50
N GLY A 925 5.38 27.57 -55.99
CA GLY A 925 4.30 26.70 -56.43
C GLY A 925 4.26 25.31 -55.78
N LEU A 926 5.03 25.08 -54.70
CA LEU A 926 4.95 23.81 -53.98
C LEU A 926 3.63 23.69 -53.21
N ASP A 927 2.97 22.55 -53.35
CA ASP A 927 1.72 22.23 -52.64
C ASP A 927 2.02 21.43 -51.37
N ILE A 928 2.41 22.12 -50.31
CA ILE A 928 2.77 21.55 -49.00
C ILE A 928 2.11 22.35 -47.87
N ASN A 929 1.87 21.69 -46.72
CA ASN A 929 1.36 22.34 -45.51
C ASN A 929 2.48 22.64 -44.51
N LEU A 930 2.32 23.74 -43.76
CA LEU A 930 3.03 24.01 -42.51
C LEU A 930 2.04 23.93 -41.34
N VAL A 931 2.31 23.05 -40.38
CA VAL A 931 1.51 22.83 -39.18
C VAL A 931 2.34 23.23 -37.97
N ILE A 932 1.85 24.18 -37.18
CA ILE A 932 2.47 24.62 -35.94
C ILE A 932 1.54 24.23 -34.80
N VAL A 933 2.04 23.39 -33.88
CA VAL A 933 1.33 23.00 -32.67
C VAL A 933 2.01 23.63 -31.46
N GLY A 934 1.26 24.47 -30.74
CA GLY A 934 1.76 25.11 -29.53
C GLY A 934 1.06 26.41 -29.20
N ALA A 935 0.88 26.67 -27.92
CA ALA A 935 0.30 27.93 -27.44
C ALA A 935 1.32 29.08 -27.53
N GLU A 936 0.79 30.29 -27.65
CA GLU A 936 1.56 31.53 -27.51
C GLU A 936 2.23 31.63 -26.12
N GLY A 937 3.56 31.81 -26.08
CA GLY A 937 4.36 31.89 -24.86
C GLY A 937 4.29 33.24 -24.14
N TRP A 938 4.60 33.23 -22.84
CA TRP A 938 4.72 34.42 -21.96
C TRP A 938 3.53 35.39 -21.98
N LYS A 939 2.29 34.87 -22.08
CA LYS A 939 1.06 35.70 -22.09
C LYS A 939 0.90 36.60 -20.85
N SER A 940 1.54 36.24 -19.74
CA SER A 940 1.55 37.03 -18.50
C SER A 940 2.49 38.23 -18.53
N GLU A 941 3.46 38.26 -19.45
CA GLU A 941 4.43 39.36 -19.55
C GLU A 941 3.86 40.50 -20.40
N PRO A 942 4.29 41.75 -20.16
CA PRO A 942 3.96 42.87 -21.05
C PRO A 942 4.46 42.65 -22.49
N PRO A 943 3.74 43.09 -23.53
CA PRO A 943 4.11 42.86 -24.94
C PRO A 943 5.57 43.22 -25.29
N GLU A 944 6.09 44.31 -24.74
CA GLU A 944 7.46 44.79 -24.94
C GLU A 944 8.54 43.84 -24.39
N GLN A 945 8.19 43.01 -23.40
CA GLN A 945 9.10 42.03 -22.80
C GLN A 945 9.05 40.66 -23.50
N ARG A 946 8.07 40.45 -24.39
CA ARG A 946 7.82 39.16 -25.06
C ARG A 946 8.64 38.97 -26.34
N ARG A 947 9.63 39.83 -26.57
CA ARG A 947 10.58 39.78 -27.70
C ARG A 947 9.84 39.66 -29.04
N THR A 948 10.13 38.63 -29.82
CA THR A 948 9.53 38.43 -31.16
C THR A 948 8.17 37.72 -31.14
N ILE A 949 7.66 37.28 -29.98
CA ILE A 949 6.37 36.57 -29.90
C ILE A 949 5.22 37.41 -30.48
N PRO A 950 5.03 38.70 -30.14
CA PRO A 950 3.96 39.51 -30.72
C PRO A 950 4.02 39.55 -32.25
N THR A 951 5.22 39.66 -32.83
CA THR A 951 5.45 39.63 -34.28
C THR A 951 5.09 38.26 -34.88
N ILE A 952 5.50 37.17 -34.22
CA ILE A 952 5.16 35.80 -34.67
C ILE A 952 3.65 35.62 -34.70
N VAL A 953 2.96 35.93 -33.60
CA VAL A 953 1.51 35.76 -33.47
C VAL A 953 0.77 36.64 -34.46
N GLN A 954 1.19 37.90 -34.64
CA GLN A 954 0.61 38.79 -35.64
C GLN A 954 0.73 38.19 -37.04
N ARG A 955 1.91 37.67 -37.40
CA ARG A 955 2.15 37.08 -38.72
C ARG A 955 1.36 35.79 -38.93
N LEU A 956 1.26 34.93 -37.93
CA LEU A 956 0.47 33.69 -38.00
C LEU A 956 -1.03 33.98 -38.19
N ARG A 957 -1.60 34.88 -37.36
CA ARG A 957 -3.05 35.18 -37.38
C ARG A 957 -3.53 35.88 -38.65
N HIS A 958 -2.66 36.66 -39.31
CA HIS A 958 -3.00 37.42 -40.51
C HIS A 958 -2.40 36.82 -41.79
N HIS A 959 -1.89 35.58 -41.72
CA HIS A 959 -1.26 34.95 -42.87
C HIS A 959 -2.29 34.61 -43.96
N PRO A 960 -2.05 34.89 -45.25
CA PRO A 960 -2.99 34.59 -46.34
C PRO A 960 -3.28 33.09 -46.54
N GLU A 961 -2.36 32.24 -46.06
CA GLU A 961 -2.43 30.78 -46.13
C GLU A 961 -3.04 30.13 -44.87
N LEU A 962 -3.39 30.90 -43.84
CA LEU A 962 -3.98 30.36 -42.61
C LEU A 962 -5.30 29.66 -42.92
N GLY A 963 -5.46 28.41 -42.45
CA GLY A 963 -6.61 27.56 -42.72
C GLY A 963 -6.67 26.99 -44.15
N LYS A 964 -5.60 27.16 -44.94
CA LYS A 964 -5.47 26.58 -46.30
C LYS A 964 -4.27 25.67 -46.39
N ARG A 965 -3.07 26.24 -46.18
CA ARG A 965 -1.75 25.57 -46.19
C ARG A 965 -0.96 25.82 -44.92
N LEU A 966 -1.36 26.80 -44.11
CA LEU A 966 -0.82 27.07 -42.78
C LEU A 966 -1.86 26.72 -41.71
N PHE A 967 -1.47 25.91 -40.74
CA PHE A 967 -2.32 25.53 -39.61
C PHE A 967 -1.59 25.87 -38.31
N TRP A 968 -2.24 26.62 -37.42
CA TRP A 968 -1.74 26.89 -36.07
C TRP A 968 -2.73 26.32 -35.05
N LEU A 969 -2.32 25.25 -34.36
CA LEU A 969 -3.15 24.50 -33.43
C LEU A 969 -2.72 24.83 -32.00
N GLU A 970 -3.52 25.66 -31.32
CA GLU A 970 -3.25 26.14 -29.97
C GLU A 970 -3.89 25.23 -28.91
N GLY A 971 -3.09 24.78 -27.93
CA GLY A 971 -3.61 24.11 -26.72
C GLY A 971 -4.35 22.79 -26.97
N ILE A 972 -3.98 22.07 -28.03
CA ILE A 972 -4.58 20.76 -28.35
C ILE A 972 -4.23 19.71 -27.29
N SER A 973 -5.10 18.71 -27.14
CA SER A 973 -4.86 17.56 -26.27
C SER A 973 -3.75 16.66 -26.81
N ASP A 974 -3.18 15.82 -25.94
CA ASP A 974 -2.20 14.80 -26.34
C ASP A 974 -2.82 13.81 -27.35
N GLU A 975 -4.11 13.46 -27.16
CA GLU A 975 -4.87 12.64 -28.13
C GLU A 975 -4.90 13.28 -29.52
N TYR A 976 -5.13 14.59 -29.61
CA TYR A 976 -5.16 15.27 -30.89
C TYR A 976 -3.74 15.43 -31.48
N LEU A 977 -2.74 15.71 -30.64
CA LEU A 977 -1.34 15.80 -31.07
C LEU A 977 -0.85 14.48 -31.68
N GLU A 978 -1.16 13.33 -31.10
CA GLU A 978 -0.82 12.00 -31.65
C GLU A 978 -1.40 11.79 -33.07
N LYS A 979 -2.62 12.28 -33.33
CA LYS A 979 -3.21 12.24 -34.68
C LYS A 979 -2.55 13.21 -35.64
N VAL A 980 -2.20 14.41 -35.18
CA VAL A 980 -1.46 15.39 -36.00
C VAL A 980 -0.09 14.84 -36.39
N TYR A 981 0.62 14.17 -35.48
CA TYR A 981 1.84 13.45 -35.84
C TYR A 981 1.57 12.42 -36.95
N ALA A 982 0.57 11.55 -36.79
CA ALA A 982 0.25 10.51 -37.76
C ALA A 982 -0.04 11.03 -39.19
N ASP A 983 -0.56 12.25 -39.33
CA ASP A 983 -0.91 12.87 -40.61
C ASP A 983 0.20 13.80 -41.17
N CYS A 984 1.34 13.91 -40.50
CA CYS A 984 2.48 14.72 -40.94
C CYS A 984 3.61 13.87 -41.53
N VAL A 985 4.31 14.40 -42.55
CA VAL A 985 5.39 13.69 -43.26
C VAL A 985 6.78 14.03 -42.77
N CYS A 986 6.95 15.13 -42.02
CA CYS A 986 8.24 15.57 -41.52
C CYS A 986 8.09 16.49 -40.30
N LEU A 987 8.94 16.33 -39.29
CA LEU A 987 9.10 17.31 -38.21
C LEU A 987 10.21 18.32 -38.57
N ILE A 988 9.92 19.62 -38.45
CA ILE A 988 10.92 20.69 -38.49
C ILE A 988 11.23 21.16 -37.07
N ALA A 989 12.43 20.85 -36.58
CA ALA A 989 12.96 21.34 -35.31
C ALA A 989 13.97 22.47 -35.57
N ALA A 990 13.46 23.70 -35.72
CA ALA A 990 14.27 24.87 -36.12
C ALA A 990 14.86 25.67 -34.95
N SER A 991 14.79 25.16 -33.72
CA SER A 991 15.25 25.86 -32.52
C SER A 991 16.73 26.25 -32.60
N GLU A 992 17.04 27.48 -32.19
CA GLU A 992 18.43 27.99 -32.08
C GLU A 992 19.22 27.28 -30.98
N ASP A 993 18.52 26.85 -29.93
CA ASP A 993 19.05 26.02 -28.86
C ASP A 993 17.91 25.37 -28.06
N GLU A 994 18.18 24.26 -27.37
CA GLU A 994 17.20 23.48 -26.58
C GLU A 994 17.85 22.77 -25.38
N GLY A 995 17.05 22.42 -24.37
CA GLY A 995 17.51 21.54 -23.29
C GLY A 995 17.56 20.04 -23.67
N PHE A 996 16.64 19.58 -24.54
CA PHE A 996 16.55 18.17 -24.94
C PHE A 996 15.94 17.95 -26.33
N GLY A 997 14.69 18.34 -26.55
CA GLY A 997 13.99 18.13 -27.83
C GLY A 997 13.07 16.92 -27.86
N LEU A 998 12.14 16.80 -26.91
CA LEU A 998 11.09 15.76 -26.91
C LEU A 998 10.36 15.59 -28.26
N PRO A 999 10.04 16.65 -29.03
CA PRO A 999 9.39 16.51 -30.32
C PRO A 999 10.14 15.62 -31.32
N LEU A 1000 11.49 15.56 -31.25
CA LEU A 1000 12.29 14.68 -32.11
C LEU A 1000 11.97 13.22 -31.82
N ILE A 1001 11.87 12.87 -30.54
CA ILE A 1001 11.56 11.51 -30.09
C ILE A 1001 10.10 11.16 -30.41
N GLU A 1002 9.18 12.09 -30.18
CA GLU A 1002 7.77 11.92 -30.53
C GLU A 1002 7.63 11.66 -32.05
N ALA A 1003 8.27 12.46 -32.91
CA ALA A 1003 8.26 12.23 -34.36
C ALA A 1003 8.85 10.86 -34.76
N ALA A 1004 9.99 10.48 -34.17
CA ALA A 1004 10.61 9.17 -34.41
C ALA A 1004 9.68 8.00 -34.06
N ARG A 1005 8.93 8.10 -32.95
CA ARG A 1005 7.96 7.07 -32.52
C ARG A 1005 6.80 6.91 -33.51
N HIS A 1006 6.48 7.95 -34.26
CA HIS A 1006 5.50 7.89 -35.36
C HIS A 1006 6.13 7.53 -36.72
N GLY A 1007 7.44 7.23 -36.77
CA GLY A 1007 8.16 6.95 -38.02
C GLY A 1007 8.31 8.17 -38.93
N ILE A 1008 8.13 9.38 -38.39
CA ILE A 1008 8.18 10.63 -39.14
C ILE A 1008 9.63 11.11 -39.21
N PRO A 1009 10.19 11.32 -40.41
CA PRO A 1009 11.52 11.89 -40.56
C PRO A 1009 11.68 13.26 -39.90
N ILE A 1010 12.91 13.58 -39.51
CA ILE A 1010 13.22 14.77 -38.74
C ILE A 1010 14.16 15.66 -39.54
N LEU A 1011 13.81 16.94 -39.66
CA LEU A 1011 14.68 18.02 -40.13
C LEU A 1011 15.00 18.94 -38.95
N ALA A 1012 16.20 18.86 -38.42
CA ALA A 1012 16.63 19.56 -37.21
C ALA A 1012 17.71 20.60 -37.50
N ARG A 1013 17.78 21.67 -36.69
CA ARG A 1013 18.96 22.55 -36.69
C ARG A 1013 20.20 21.78 -36.19
N ASP A 1014 21.36 22.09 -36.74
CA ASP A 1014 22.63 21.50 -36.32
C ASP A 1014 23.14 22.10 -34.99
N ILE A 1015 22.50 21.70 -33.88
CA ILE A 1015 22.86 22.10 -32.52
C ILE A 1015 23.30 20.90 -31.67
N PRO A 1016 24.15 21.09 -30.63
CA PRO A 1016 24.72 19.99 -29.86
C PRO A 1016 23.69 19.00 -29.30
N VAL A 1017 22.59 19.50 -28.72
CA VAL A 1017 21.56 18.65 -28.10
C VAL A 1017 20.76 17.83 -29.13
N PHE A 1018 20.49 18.37 -30.31
CA PHE A 1018 19.81 17.60 -31.37
C PHE A 1018 20.73 16.53 -31.94
N ARG A 1019 22.03 16.79 -32.03
CA ARG A 1019 23.03 15.76 -32.37
C ARG A 1019 23.10 14.66 -31.32
N GLU A 1020 23.00 15.03 -30.03
CA GLU A 1020 22.99 14.09 -28.91
C GLU A 1020 21.75 13.18 -28.95
N VAL A 1021 20.56 13.75 -29.19
CA VAL A 1021 19.29 13.01 -29.16
C VAL A 1021 19.03 12.23 -30.45
N ALA A 1022 19.16 12.87 -31.62
CA ALA A 1022 18.79 12.27 -32.89
C ALA A 1022 19.96 11.65 -33.67
N GLY A 1023 21.22 11.97 -33.36
CA GLY A 1023 22.38 11.34 -34.00
C GLY A 1023 22.30 11.30 -35.53
N ALA A 1024 22.33 10.10 -36.12
CA ALA A 1024 22.21 9.89 -37.57
C ALA A 1024 20.77 9.78 -38.09
N TYR A 1025 19.76 9.86 -37.22
CA TYR A 1025 18.34 9.62 -37.51
C TYR A 1025 17.58 10.89 -37.92
N ALA A 1026 18.30 12.00 -38.18
CA ALA A 1026 17.74 13.27 -38.63
C ALA A 1026 18.58 13.89 -39.76
N SER A 1027 17.94 14.71 -40.59
CA SER A 1027 18.61 15.65 -41.49
C SER A 1027 18.90 16.95 -40.74
N TYR A 1028 20.09 17.52 -40.95
CA TYR A 1028 20.53 18.72 -40.22
C TYR A 1028 20.73 19.92 -41.15
N PHE A 1029 20.41 21.12 -40.65
CA PHE A 1029 20.71 22.39 -41.33
C PHE A 1029 21.31 23.42 -40.36
N GLY A 1030 22.19 24.30 -40.87
CA GLY A 1030 22.88 25.29 -40.04
C GLY A 1030 22.63 26.76 -40.43
N SER A 1031 21.94 27.03 -41.53
CA SER A 1031 21.75 28.41 -42.01
C SER A 1031 20.64 29.15 -41.24
N GLN A 1032 20.91 30.42 -40.93
CA GLN A 1032 19.92 31.37 -40.40
C GLN A 1032 19.06 32.02 -41.50
N ASP A 1033 19.44 31.81 -42.76
CA ASP A 1033 18.72 32.33 -43.91
C ASP A 1033 17.46 31.48 -44.21
N SER A 1034 16.35 32.14 -44.47
CA SER A 1034 15.06 31.50 -44.79
C SER A 1034 15.06 30.90 -46.20
N GLU A 1035 15.79 31.48 -47.16
CA GLU A 1035 15.92 30.91 -48.51
C GLU A 1035 16.74 29.62 -48.48
N ALA A 1036 17.80 29.59 -47.66
CA ALA A 1036 18.57 28.37 -47.41
C ALA A 1036 17.70 27.26 -46.78
N LEU A 1037 16.84 27.57 -45.81
CA LEU A 1037 15.91 26.58 -45.25
C LEU A 1037 14.89 26.09 -46.29
N ALA A 1038 14.38 26.97 -47.16
CA ALA A 1038 13.51 26.56 -48.26
C ALA A 1038 14.22 25.56 -49.19
N LYS A 1039 15.48 25.82 -49.57
CA LYS A 1039 16.30 24.88 -50.38
C LYS A 1039 16.49 23.54 -49.67
N VAL A 1040 16.71 23.55 -48.36
CA VAL A 1040 16.82 22.31 -47.56
C VAL A 1040 15.52 21.51 -47.60
N VAL A 1041 14.37 22.16 -47.45
CA VAL A 1041 13.06 21.49 -47.54
C VAL A 1041 12.81 20.92 -48.94
N THR A 1042 13.14 21.67 -50.00
CA THR A 1042 13.04 21.18 -51.39
C THR A 1042 13.91 19.94 -51.61
N ASN A 1043 15.19 20.00 -51.23
CA ASN A 1043 16.09 18.87 -51.36
C ASN A 1043 15.62 17.66 -50.52
N TRP A 1044 15.08 17.92 -49.33
CA TRP A 1044 14.52 16.88 -48.48
C TRP A 1044 13.30 16.22 -49.13
N LEU A 1045 12.41 16.98 -49.78
CA LEU A 1045 11.25 16.43 -50.52
C LEU A 1045 11.70 15.51 -51.67
N GLU A 1046 12.79 15.85 -52.37
CA GLU A 1046 13.36 14.99 -53.41
C GLU A 1046 13.89 13.67 -52.85
N LEU A 1047 14.60 13.71 -51.72
CA LEU A 1047 15.06 12.52 -51.00
C LEU A 1047 13.89 11.72 -50.42
N TYR A 1048 12.83 12.42 -49.98
CA TYR A 1048 11.61 11.81 -49.46
C TYR A 1048 10.90 10.99 -50.53
N ALA A 1049 10.71 11.57 -51.72
CA ALA A 1049 10.10 10.89 -52.87
C ALA A 1049 10.88 9.64 -53.33
N LYS A 1050 12.20 9.62 -53.16
CA LYS A 1050 13.07 8.47 -53.47
C LYS A 1050 13.20 7.45 -52.32
N GLY A 1051 12.72 7.79 -51.13
CA GLY A 1051 12.94 6.98 -49.93
C GLY A 1051 14.38 7.01 -49.39
N GLU A 1052 15.22 7.94 -49.86
CA GLU A 1052 16.66 8.09 -49.54
C GLU A 1052 16.93 9.03 -48.35
N HIS A 1053 15.88 9.60 -47.74
CA HIS A 1053 15.99 10.42 -46.55
C HIS A 1053 16.40 9.59 -45.31
N PRO A 1054 17.10 10.21 -44.33
CA PRO A 1054 17.34 9.57 -43.03
C PRO A 1054 16.04 9.12 -42.37
N LYS A 1055 16.01 7.87 -41.93
CA LYS A 1055 14.87 7.28 -41.20
C LYS A 1055 15.01 7.53 -39.71
N SER A 1056 13.88 7.78 -39.04
CA SER A 1056 13.81 8.06 -37.60
C SER A 1056 13.26 6.89 -36.78
N ASP A 1057 12.72 5.86 -37.42
CA ASP A 1057 12.06 4.70 -36.83
C ASP A 1057 12.95 3.89 -35.86
N ALA A 1058 14.25 3.84 -36.12
CA ALA A 1058 15.23 3.16 -35.28
C ALA A 1058 15.96 4.08 -34.28
N MET A 1059 15.49 5.32 -34.09
CA MET A 1059 16.12 6.27 -33.18
C MET A 1059 15.99 5.79 -31.72
N PRO A 1060 17.09 5.69 -30.96
CA PRO A 1060 17.04 5.23 -29.58
C PRO A 1060 16.36 6.27 -28.69
N TRP A 1061 15.53 5.81 -27.76
CA TRP A 1061 14.88 6.65 -26.76
C TRP A 1061 14.62 5.85 -25.47
N LEU A 1062 14.29 6.55 -24.39
CA LEU A 1062 13.96 5.93 -23.11
C LEU A 1062 12.46 5.96 -22.85
N THR A 1063 11.92 4.84 -22.36
CA THR A 1063 10.63 4.87 -21.66
C THR A 1063 10.77 5.57 -20.30
N TRP A 1064 9.67 6.06 -19.73
CA TRP A 1064 9.64 6.60 -18.37
C TRP A 1064 10.04 5.55 -17.33
N ALA A 1065 9.76 4.26 -17.57
CA ALA A 1065 10.22 3.17 -16.73
C ALA A 1065 11.75 3.02 -16.74
N GLU A 1066 12.39 3.10 -17.91
CA GLU A 1066 13.84 3.06 -18.05
C GLU A 1066 14.51 4.32 -17.50
N ASN A 1067 13.93 5.49 -17.78
CA ASN A 1067 14.35 6.77 -17.19
C ASN A 1067 14.34 6.68 -15.67
N VAL A 1068 13.23 6.24 -15.06
CA VAL A 1068 13.12 6.13 -13.60
C VAL A 1068 14.02 5.05 -13.02
N LYS A 1069 14.27 3.96 -13.75
CA LYS A 1069 15.29 2.96 -13.33
C LYS A 1069 16.67 3.60 -13.19
N ARG A 1070 17.09 4.42 -14.16
CA ARG A 1070 18.36 5.17 -14.11
C ARG A 1070 18.33 6.28 -13.06
N LEU A 1071 17.22 7.00 -12.94
CA LEU A 1071 17.01 8.04 -11.93
C LEU A 1071 17.17 7.47 -10.52
N LYS A 1072 16.60 6.28 -10.23
CA LYS A 1072 16.79 5.62 -8.93
C LYS A 1072 18.26 5.32 -8.64
N ALA A 1073 19.00 4.81 -9.62
CA ALA A 1073 20.44 4.56 -9.44
C ALA A 1073 21.17 5.87 -9.10
N ILE A 1074 20.94 6.94 -9.88
CA ILE A 1074 21.50 8.26 -9.62
C ILE A 1074 21.12 8.72 -8.21
N LEU A 1075 19.84 8.83 -7.88
CA LEU A 1075 19.38 9.37 -6.59
C LEU A 1075 19.86 8.56 -5.39
N LEU A 1076 20.04 7.23 -5.54
CA LEU A 1076 20.28 6.33 -4.42
C LEU A 1076 21.74 5.90 -4.25
N ASP A 1077 22.54 5.90 -5.31
CA ASP A 1077 23.96 5.59 -5.23
C ASP A 1077 24.66 6.61 -4.34
N GLY A 1078 25.15 6.13 -3.20
CA GLY A 1078 26.00 6.88 -2.28
C GLY A 1078 27.41 6.37 -2.42
N SER A 1079 28.33 7.17 -2.97
CA SER A 1079 29.77 7.16 -2.64
C SER A 1079 30.49 5.82 -2.34
N GLU A 1080 30.11 4.69 -2.95
CA GLU A 1080 30.87 3.43 -2.93
C GLU A 1080 31.39 3.04 -4.33
N SER A 1081 30.92 3.68 -5.40
CA SER A 1081 31.53 3.59 -6.72
C SER A 1081 32.06 4.95 -7.17
N ARG A 1082 33.26 5.32 -6.72
CA ARG A 1082 34.09 6.28 -7.47
C ARG A 1082 34.48 5.60 -8.79
N ILE A 1083 33.65 5.74 -9.83
CA ILE A 1083 34.10 5.50 -11.19
C ILE A 1083 35.04 6.64 -11.53
N GLY A 1084 36.29 6.28 -11.78
CA GLY A 1084 37.38 7.20 -12.03
C GLY A 1084 37.03 8.23 -13.10
N THR A 1085 37.42 9.46 -12.81
CA THR A 1085 37.64 10.49 -13.81
C THR A 1085 38.47 9.92 -14.97
N HIS A 1086 37.94 10.09 -16.19
CA HIS A 1086 38.52 9.85 -17.52
C HIS A 1086 38.11 8.54 -18.23
N GLY A 1087 37.35 8.70 -19.32
CA GLY A 1087 37.40 7.78 -20.47
C GLY A 1087 36.06 7.22 -20.94
N LYS A 1088 35.50 7.85 -21.99
CA LYS A 1088 34.64 7.29 -23.04
C LYS A 1088 33.66 6.18 -22.67
N PHE A 1089 32.37 6.49 -22.70
CA PHE A 1089 31.27 5.54 -22.76
C PHE A 1089 31.40 4.66 -24.03
N VAL A 1090 31.35 3.33 -23.87
CA VAL A 1090 31.12 2.36 -24.95
C VAL A 1090 29.68 1.85 -24.81
N PRO A 1091 28.87 1.74 -25.88
CA PRO A 1091 27.47 1.31 -25.78
C PRO A 1091 27.36 -0.15 -25.31
N ALA A 1092 26.40 -0.42 -24.43
CA ALA A 1092 26.09 -1.75 -23.93
C ALA A 1092 25.45 -2.63 -25.02
N GLN A 1093 26.24 -3.50 -25.63
CA GLN A 1093 25.79 -4.76 -26.22
C GLN A 1093 26.73 -5.88 -25.75
N ALA A 1094 26.14 -7.06 -25.47
CA ALA A 1094 26.73 -8.28 -24.94
C ALA A 1094 26.83 -8.39 -23.40
N ALA A 1095 25.73 -8.80 -22.78
CA ALA A 1095 25.76 -9.60 -21.55
C ALA A 1095 24.76 -10.76 -21.71
N GLY A 1096 25.19 -11.76 -22.46
CA GLY A 1096 24.60 -13.10 -22.47
C GLY A 1096 25.48 -14.04 -21.65
N ASP A 1097 24.82 -14.86 -20.83
CA ASP A 1097 25.28 -16.10 -20.21
C ASP A 1097 26.50 -16.09 -19.28
N GLY A 1098 26.21 -16.40 -18.01
CA GLY A 1098 27.15 -17.07 -17.13
C GLY A 1098 27.07 -16.58 -15.69
N ILE A 1099 26.39 -17.34 -14.82
CA ILE A 1099 26.89 -17.80 -13.51
C ILE A 1099 25.90 -18.86 -13.00
N ARG A 1100 26.28 -20.12 -13.22
CA ARG A 1100 25.84 -21.31 -12.46
C ARG A 1100 27.12 -21.89 -11.83
N ARG A 1101 27.03 -22.28 -10.55
CA ARG A 1101 28.03 -23.01 -9.72
C ARG A 1101 29.20 -22.11 -9.27
N SER A 1102 29.65 -22.13 -8.01
CA SER A 1102 29.81 -23.22 -7.03
C SER A 1102 30.09 -22.71 -5.61
N ALA A 1103 29.86 -23.61 -4.62
CA ALA A 1103 30.19 -23.61 -3.18
C ALA A 1103 29.05 -23.22 -2.24
#